data_AF-A0A967D273-F1
#
_entry.id   AF-A0A967D273-F1
#
_cell.length_a   1.000
_cell.length_b   1.000
_cell.length_c   1.000
_cell.angle_alpha   90.00
_cell.angle_beta   90.00
_cell.angle_gamma   90.00
#
_symmetry.space_group_name_H-M   'P 1'
#
loop_
_entity.id
_entity.type
_entity.pdbx_description
1 polymer ?
#
loop_
_entity_poly.entity_id
_entity_poly.type
_entity_poly.pdbx_seq_one_letter_code
_entity_poly.pdbx_strand_id
1 'polypeptide(L)'
;MCGIIAVVRRPSTRATPTSQAVLDLVAGQAALFVSGPDATDTIAGVGARLAEADALLRGVPGLRLLLAEPSLGPALVHHCDALLAAVEQEEQRLEQDGTLLTSQIEARNQALIAVRDGVWAITRDRLRAAEVVSHLNGGAMQTGSLEAFLSIHQALSAIDRLEVRGRDSAGLHVLVHDHALDLDDPVIAAEIARRSGDPNFGTGSVRVVDGVLSIVHKTAAEIGELGDNTAVIRQAFADDALLNAALANETARTLVLGHTRWASIGIISEPNAHPLNSELLDASGPYVVGALNGDVDNFADLIAEEGVTITPSITTDAKVIPSLTSRRLGEGLESAEAFRRTVATFEGSVAIGACTAAAPDKLQLALRGSGQALYIGLAEDAYIVASEPYGVVEETAHYVRMDGETPGNPENPNASRGQIIELDGDLAGTVEGMLRKAYDGTDLAVAADDVAVAQITTRDIDRGDHPHYLMKEIGESPTSFRKTLRGKIVETDAGLRVSLGPSVIPDELRELVRNGTITRVLAIGQGTAAVAGQALAAGLDALTPNGEIEVEAVLATELSGFRLRPDMSDTLIVAVSQSGTTTDTNRTVDIVRNRGANVIAIVNRRGSDLTDRADGVLYTSDGRDVEMSVASTKAFYSQIAAGLLLSIAITDELLGDEMADDRAALLKGITELPAAMETVLDRRDIIGEAARQFAPSRRYWAMVGNGPNRIAAQEVRVKLSELCYKSIAADSTEDKKHIDLSSEPLIFVCAAGLSGSTADDVAKEVAIFRAHKAAPIVVADEDQSRFSSALAVLPVPAVDPRLGFILSTMAGHLFGYEAALAIDAQARPMREARSAIEQAAAHPQMSGEEALVSVESTLERTAASFFDLLRTGELNGHMEASTASKIASLLRFALGSSPLEAYQIEYGKVGTPAVVLDDLAAALTLGIEELTRPIDAIKHQAKTVTVG
;
A
#
# COMPACT_ATOMS: atom_id res chain seq x y z
N MET A 1 5.28 -1.08 2.44
CA MET A 1 6.69 -0.69 2.67
C MET A 1 7.25 -1.61 3.74
N CYS A 2 8.57 -1.75 3.92
CA CYS A 2 9.00 -2.35 5.19
C CYS A 2 8.44 -1.45 6.28
N GLY A 3 7.99 -2.03 7.38
CA GLY A 3 7.26 -1.27 8.39
C GLY A 3 7.90 -1.55 9.73
N ILE A 4 8.58 -0.56 10.30
CA ILE A 4 8.88 -0.54 11.73
C ILE A 4 7.59 -0.14 12.44
N ILE A 5 7.23 -0.90 13.47
CA ILE A 5 6.18 -0.57 14.41
C ILE A 5 6.78 -0.60 15.82
N ALA A 6 6.44 0.34 16.67
CA ALA A 6 6.75 0.22 18.09
C ALA A 6 5.65 0.81 18.95
N VAL A 7 5.46 0.23 20.13
CA VAL A 7 4.53 0.74 21.14
C VAL A 7 5.26 0.86 22.47
N VAL A 8 5.27 2.08 23.00
CA VAL A 8 5.81 2.40 24.33
C VAL A 8 4.70 3.09 25.11
N ARG A 9 4.48 2.66 26.36
CA ARG A 9 3.31 3.05 27.14
C ARG A 9 3.65 3.39 28.58
N ARG A 10 2.89 4.34 29.14
CA ARG A 10 2.80 4.58 30.59
C ARG A 10 1.47 4.05 31.15
N PRO A 11 1.38 3.80 32.46
CA PRO A 11 0.09 3.49 33.08
C PRO A 11 -0.97 4.56 32.82
N SER A 12 -2.19 4.13 32.48
CA SER A 12 -3.29 5.05 32.23
C SER A 12 -3.73 5.76 33.51
N THR A 13 -3.94 7.08 33.43
CA THR A 13 -4.43 7.90 34.56
C THR A 13 -5.92 8.22 34.47
N ARG A 14 -6.56 7.92 33.33
CA ARG A 14 -7.99 8.17 33.12
C ARG A 14 -8.84 7.08 33.77
N ALA A 15 -9.90 7.51 34.44
CA ALA A 15 -10.88 6.60 35.02
C ALA A 15 -11.64 5.83 33.93
N THR A 16 -11.96 4.57 34.19
CA THR A 16 -12.83 3.76 33.32
C THR A 16 -14.21 4.42 33.20
N PRO A 17 -14.68 4.72 31.97
CA PRO A 17 -16.00 5.31 31.77
C PRO A 17 -17.13 4.33 32.12
N THR A 18 -18.35 4.84 32.24
CA THR A 18 -19.53 3.99 32.44
C THR A 18 -20.19 3.64 31.11
N SER A 19 -20.84 2.47 31.03
CA SER A 19 -21.63 2.07 29.87
C SER A 19 -22.72 3.09 29.53
N GLN A 20 -23.35 3.68 30.55
CA GLN A 20 -24.36 4.73 30.37
C GLN A 20 -23.78 5.97 29.68
N ALA A 21 -22.59 6.44 30.10
CA ALA A 21 -21.96 7.62 29.50
C ALA A 21 -21.67 7.43 28.01
N VAL A 22 -21.26 6.22 27.60
CA VAL A 22 -21.05 5.89 26.19
C VAL A 22 -22.38 5.79 25.45
N LEU A 23 -23.38 5.09 26.02
CA LEU A 23 -24.68 4.92 25.37
C LEU A 23 -25.44 6.24 25.19
N ASP A 24 -25.31 7.19 26.11
CA ASP A 24 -25.93 8.53 26.00
C ASP A 24 -25.45 9.30 24.76
N LEU A 25 -24.24 9.01 24.28
CA LEU A 25 -23.65 9.65 23.10
C LEU A 25 -24.08 8.98 21.78
N VAL A 26 -24.41 7.69 21.80
CA VAL A 26 -24.68 6.89 20.58
C VAL A 26 -26.17 6.58 20.39
N ALA A 27 -26.91 6.34 21.48
CA ALA A 27 -28.30 5.95 21.43
C ALA A 27 -29.20 7.08 20.89
N GLY A 28 -30.14 6.72 20.02
CA GLY A 28 -31.13 7.65 19.47
C GLY A 28 -30.60 8.68 18.47
N GLN A 29 -29.29 8.73 18.20
CA GLN A 29 -28.70 9.73 17.30
C GLN A 29 -29.19 9.60 15.85
N ALA A 30 -29.47 8.39 15.38
CA ALA A 30 -30.03 8.15 14.04
C ALA A 30 -31.36 8.90 13.80
N ALA A 31 -32.18 9.08 14.85
CA ALA A 31 -33.45 9.79 14.75
C ALA A 31 -33.30 11.31 14.54
N LEU A 32 -32.09 11.86 14.72
CA LEU A 32 -31.80 13.28 14.53
C LEU A 32 -31.49 13.65 13.08
N PHE A 33 -31.45 12.68 12.15
CA PHE A 33 -31.31 12.93 10.72
C PHE A 33 -32.63 13.53 10.17
N VAL A 34 -32.85 14.80 10.46
CA VAL A 34 -34.05 15.56 10.06
C VAL A 34 -33.80 16.25 8.72
N SER A 35 -34.81 16.28 7.85
CA SER A 35 -34.80 17.08 6.62
C SER A 35 -35.10 18.56 6.93
N GLY A 36 -34.12 19.45 6.76
CA GLY A 36 -34.26 20.89 6.95
C GLY A 36 -32.96 21.69 6.73
N PRO A 37 -33.00 23.04 6.76
CA PRO A 37 -31.82 23.89 6.57
C PRO A 37 -30.72 23.67 7.62
N ASP A 38 -31.07 23.27 8.83
CA ASP A 38 -30.12 23.02 9.95
C ASP A 38 -29.55 21.58 9.96
N ALA A 39 -29.82 20.79 8.93
CA ALA A 39 -29.48 19.37 8.94
C ALA A 39 -27.97 19.11 8.83
N THR A 40 -27.18 20.03 8.24
CA THR A 40 -25.71 19.91 8.19
C THR A 40 -25.13 19.97 9.58
N ASP A 41 -25.52 20.99 10.36
CA ASP A 41 -25.05 21.18 11.74
C ASP A 41 -25.53 20.04 12.65
N THR A 42 -26.74 19.53 12.42
CA THR A 42 -27.28 18.40 13.17
C THR A 42 -26.47 17.13 12.92
N ILE A 43 -26.16 16.79 11.66
CA ILE A 43 -25.34 15.62 11.30
C ILE A 43 -23.92 15.80 11.82
N ALA A 44 -23.36 17.00 11.73
CA ALA A 44 -22.03 17.30 12.30
C ALA A 44 -22.03 17.10 13.83
N GLY A 45 -23.10 17.50 14.52
CA GLY A 45 -23.29 17.26 15.95
C GLY A 45 -23.38 15.76 16.31
N VAL A 46 -24.01 14.94 15.46
CA VAL A 46 -23.99 13.48 15.62
C VAL A 46 -22.57 12.93 15.46
N GLY A 47 -21.84 13.38 14.43
CA GLY A 47 -20.43 13.02 14.23
C GLY A 47 -19.56 13.36 15.44
N ALA A 48 -19.74 14.55 16.02
CA ALA A 48 -19.01 14.97 17.22
C ALA A 48 -19.29 14.08 18.44
N ARG A 49 -20.55 13.67 18.65
CA ARG A 49 -20.91 12.73 19.73
C ARG A 49 -20.30 11.35 19.55
N LEU A 50 -20.25 10.86 18.32
CA LEU A 50 -19.60 9.58 18.02
C LEU A 50 -18.09 9.64 18.25
N ALA A 51 -17.45 10.77 17.90
CA ALA A 51 -16.04 11.00 18.22
C ALA A 51 -15.79 11.05 19.73
N GLU A 52 -16.70 11.63 20.51
CA GLU A 52 -16.64 11.61 21.98
C GLU A 52 -16.83 10.19 22.54
N ALA A 53 -17.75 9.40 21.99
CA ALA A 53 -17.96 8.00 22.39
C ALA A 53 -16.73 7.14 22.09
N ASP A 54 -16.12 7.30 20.92
CA ASP A 54 -14.86 6.66 20.57
C ASP A 54 -13.72 7.08 21.54
N ALA A 55 -13.60 8.37 21.86
CA ALA A 55 -12.59 8.84 22.84
C ALA A 55 -12.77 8.18 24.22
N LEU A 56 -14.01 7.95 24.68
CA LEU A 56 -14.26 7.21 25.92
C LEU A 56 -13.84 5.73 25.81
N LEU A 57 -14.15 5.08 24.69
CA LEU A 57 -13.87 3.67 24.41
C LEU A 57 -12.42 3.37 24.02
N ARG A 58 -11.63 4.39 23.70
CA ARG A 58 -10.24 4.26 23.30
C ARG A 58 -9.32 3.95 24.48
N GLY A 59 -8.17 3.35 24.20
CA GLY A 59 -7.13 3.07 25.19
C GLY A 59 -7.54 2.05 26.25
N VAL A 60 -6.72 1.94 27.30
CA VAL A 60 -6.90 0.95 28.37
C VAL A 60 -8.22 1.14 29.14
N PRO A 61 -8.65 2.37 29.52
CA PRO A 61 -9.89 2.54 30.27
C PRO A 61 -11.13 2.07 29.50
N GLY A 62 -11.19 2.35 28.18
CA GLY A 62 -12.29 1.92 27.33
C GLY A 62 -12.27 0.40 27.06
N LEU A 63 -11.09 -0.17 26.85
CA LEU A 63 -10.90 -1.63 26.78
C LEU A 63 -11.40 -2.33 28.05
N ARG A 64 -11.03 -1.81 29.23
CA ARG A 64 -11.52 -2.32 30.53
C ARG A 64 -13.05 -2.32 30.60
N LEU A 65 -13.70 -1.24 30.17
CA LEU A 65 -15.16 -1.16 30.13
C LEU A 65 -15.75 -2.24 29.21
N LEU A 66 -15.24 -2.37 27.98
CA LEU A 66 -15.76 -3.31 26.98
C LEU A 66 -15.62 -4.77 27.43
N LEU A 67 -14.52 -5.12 28.10
CA LEU A 67 -14.32 -6.46 28.67
C LEU A 67 -15.19 -6.69 29.90
N ALA A 68 -15.35 -5.67 30.77
CA ALA A 68 -16.17 -5.76 31.99
C ALA A 68 -17.67 -5.89 31.72
N GLU A 69 -18.18 -5.29 30.64
CA GLU A 69 -19.61 -5.22 30.30
C GLU A 69 -19.89 -5.81 28.89
N PRO A 70 -19.91 -7.15 28.72
CA PRO A 70 -20.06 -7.79 27.41
C PRO A 70 -21.33 -7.42 26.63
N SER A 71 -22.39 -6.96 27.31
CA SER A 71 -23.63 -6.50 26.66
C SER A 71 -23.50 -5.14 25.96
N LEU A 72 -22.46 -4.36 26.27
CA LEU A 72 -22.25 -3.03 25.68
C LEU A 72 -21.94 -3.13 24.18
N GLY A 73 -21.10 -4.08 23.77
CA GLY A 73 -20.71 -4.27 22.36
C GLY A 73 -21.92 -4.45 21.43
N PRO A 74 -22.80 -5.44 21.66
CA PRO A 74 -24.01 -5.62 20.86
C PRO A 74 -24.95 -4.40 20.85
N ALA A 75 -25.05 -3.66 21.97
CA ALA A 75 -25.85 -2.44 22.03
C ALA A 75 -25.28 -1.31 21.16
N LEU A 76 -23.95 -1.14 21.16
CA LEU A 76 -23.27 -0.17 20.31
C LEU A 76 -23.46 -0.52 18.83
N VAL A 77 -23.27 -1.79 18.44
CA VAL A 77 -23.51 -2.26 17.06
C VAL A 77 -24.93 -1.93 16.61
N HIS A 78 -25.94 -2.23 17.42
CA HIS A 78 -27.33 -1.94 17.10
C HIS A 78 -27.58 -0.44 16.79
N HIS A 79 -27.01 0.47 17.59
CA HIS A 79 -27.17 1.90 17.35
C HIS A 79 -26.34 2.41 16.17
N CYS A 80 -25.13 1.87 15.98
CA CYS A 80 -24.25 2.16 14.85
C CYS A 80 -24.88 1.72 13.51
N ASP A 81 -25.52 0.56 13.45
CA ASP A 81 -26.21 0.08 12.25
C ASP A 81 -27.37 1.01 11.86
N ALA A 82 -28.14 1.48 12.85
CA ALA A 82 -29.20 2.45 12.63
C ALA A 82 -28.67 3.79 12.09
N LEU A 83 -27.49 4.22 12.54
CA LEU A 83 -26.81 5.42 12.04
C LEU A 83 -26.33 5.26 10.60
N LEU A 84 -25.75 4.10 10.24
CA LEU A 84 -25.33 3.84 8.86
C LEU A 84 -26.52 3.83 7.90
N ALA A 85 -27.64 3.23 8.29
CA ALA A 85 -28.87 3.28 7.50
C ALA A 85 -29.40 4.71 7.32
N ALA A 86 -29.29 5.56 8.34
CA ALA A 86 -29.68 6.97 8.25
C ALA A 86 -28.74 7.77 7.33
N VAL A 87 -27.43 7.50 7.37
CA VAL A 87 -26.44 8.08 6.46
C VAL A 87 -26.73 7.72 5.01
N GLU A 88 -27.03 6.45 4.72
CA GLU A 88 -27.36 5.99 3.36
C GLU A 88 -28.60 6.68 2.81
N GLN A 89 -29.66 6.83 3.62
CA GLN A 89 -30.87 7.55 3.23
C GLN A 89 -30.58 9.02 2.91
N GLU A 90 -29.71 9.68 3.67
CA GLU A 90 -29.37 11.08 3.45
C GLU A 90 -28.51 11.28 2.18
N GLU A 91 -27.60 10.35 1.88
CA GLU A 91 -26.86 10.41 0.62
C GLU A 91 -27.76 10.26 -0.60
N GLN A 92 -28.70 9.32 -0.57
CA GLN A 92 -29.68 9.16 -1.66
C GLN A 92 -30.49 10.44 -1.88
N ARG A 93 -30.78 11.20 -0.81
CA ARG A 93 -31.43 12.51 -0.94
C ARG A 93 -30.51 13.55 -1.56
N LEU A 94 -29.24 13.62 -1.13
CA LEU A 94 -28.26 14.56 -1.70
C LEU A 94 -28.03 14.33 -3.19
N GLU A 95 -28.14 13.10 -3.66
CA GLU A 95 -28.04 12.78 -5.09
C GLU A 95 -29.26 13.23 -5.89
N GLN A 96 -30.42 13.41 -5.24
CA GLN A 96 -31.67 13.82 -5.88
C GLN A 96 -31.96 15.31 -5.72
N ASP A 97 -31.32 16.00 -4.77
CA ASP A 97 -31.56 17.41 -4.46
C ASP A 97 -30.69 18.35 -5.30
N GLY A 98 -31.20 18.76 -6.45
CA GLY A 98 -30.57 19.76 -7.33
C GLY A 98 -30.67 21.21 -6.84
N THR A 99 -31.28 21.46 -5.67
CA THR A 99 -31.51 22.84 -5.17
C THR A 99 -30.42 23.35 -4.23
N LEU A 100 -29.53 22.47 -3.75
CA LEU A 100 -28.44 22.82 -2.86
C LEU A 100 -27.25 23.41 -3.62
N LEU A 101 -26.62 24.42 -3.04
CA LEU A 101 -25.35 24.95 -3.53
C LEU A 101 -24.23 23.93 -3.33
N THR A 102 -23.22 23.94 -4.22
CA THR A 102 -22.02 23.08 -4.12
C THR A 102 -21.39 23.08 -2.74
N SER A 103 -21.21 24.27 -2.14
CA SER A 103 -20.62 24.40 -0.80
C SER A 103 -21.47 23.76 0.31
N GLN A 104 -22.80 23.74 0.15
CA GLN A 104 -23.71 23.09 1.10
C GLN A 104 -23.64 21.57 0.98
N ILE A 105 -23.55 21.06 -0.26
CA ILE A 105 -23.37 19.62 -0.53
C ILE A 105 -22.04 19.13 0.04
N GLU A 106 -20.95 19.88 -0.18
CA GLU A 106 -19.64 19.55 0.38
C GLU A 106 -19.64 19.53 1.92
N ALA A 107 -20.23 20.55 2.55
CA ALA A 107 -20.35 20.60 4.00
C ALA A 107 -21.19 19.45 4.56
N ARG A 108 -22.28 19.08 3.86
CA ARG A 108 -23.11 17.93 4.25
C ARG A 108 -22.36 16.61 4.11
N ASN A 109 -21.62 16.41 3.02
CA ASN A 109 -20.81 15.21 2.82
C ASN A 109 -19.73 15.09 3.91
N GLN A 110 -19.05 16.18 4.26
CA GLN A 110 -18.09 16.22 5.36
C GLN A 110 -18.71 15.77 6.69
N ALA A 111 -19.92 16.26 7.00
CA ALA A 111 -20.65 15.85 8.20
C ALA A 111 -21.00 14.34 8.19
N LEU A 112 -21.45 13.81 7.05
CA LEU A 112 -21.75 12.37 6.90
C LEU A 112 -20.50 11.49 7.02
N ILE A 113 -19.36 11.96 6.49
CA ILE A 113 -18.06 11.29 6.65
C ILE A 113 -17.68 11.19 8.12
N ALA A 114 -17.86 12.26 8.90
CA ALA A 114 -17.56 12.26 10.34
C ALA A 114 -18.43 11.24 11.11
N VAL A 115 -19.71 11.10 10.75
CA VAL A 115 -20.59 10.06 11.34
C VAL A 115 -20.07 8.66 11.03
N ARG A 116 -19.71 8.40 9.78
CA ARG A 116 -19.15 7.11 9.36
C ARG A 116 -17.80 6.81 10.01
N ASP A 117 -16.94 7.82 10.17
CA ASP A 117 -15.66 7.69 10.86
C ASP A 117 -15.90 7.25 12.31
N GLY A 118 -16.83 7.91 13.01
CA GLY A 118 -17.18 7.58 14.39
C GLY A 118 -17.81 6.19 14.53
N VAL A 119 -18.74 5.82 13.64
CA VAL A 119 -19.30 4.45 13.62
C VAL A 119 -18.21 3.41 13.38
N TRP A 120 -17.31 3.66 12.42
CA TRP A 120 -16.21 2.75 12.11
C TRP A 120 -15.26 2.60 13.31
N ALA A 121 -14.82 3.71 13.90
CA ALA A 121 -13.92 3.70 15.04
C ALA A 121 -14.50 2.85 16.18
N ILE A 122 -15.77 3.03 16.51
CA ILE A 122 -16.45 2.23 17.55
C ILE A 122 -16.50 0.75 17.16
N THR A 123 -17.04 0.44 15.98
CA THR A 123 -17.41 -0.95 15.63
C THR A 123 -16.25 -1.80 15.12
N ARG A 124 -15.31 -1.20 14.39
CA ARG A 124 -14.22 -1.91 13.69
C ARG A 124 -12.85 -1.73 14.33
N ASP A 125 -12.65 -0.66 15.10
CA ASP A 125 -11.40 -0.47 15.86
C ASP A 125 -11.60 -0.83 17.34
N ARG A 126 -12.50 -0.16 18.07
CA ARG A 126 -12.63 -0.34 19.53
C ARG A 126 -13.18 -1.71 19.92
N LEU A 127 -14.30 -2.14 19.33
CA LEU A 127 -14.89 -3.46 19.64
C LEU A 127 -13.99 -4.61 19.19
N ARG A 128 -13.37 -4.49 18.02
CA ARG A 128 -12.39 -5.47 17.51
C ARG A 128 -11.19 -5.59 18.45
N ALA A 129 -10.66 -4.47 18.93
CA ALA A 129 -9.56 -4.48 19.88
C ALA A 129 -9.92 -5.24 21.16
N ALA A 130 -11.13 -5.03 21.70
CA ALA A 130 -11.60 -5.77 22.87
C ALA A 130 -11.71 -7.29 22.61
N GLU A 131 -12.25 -7.69 21.47
CA GLU A 131 -12.35 -9.10 21.07
C GLU A 131 -10.96 -9.76 20.94
N VAL A 132 -10.05 -9.13 20.20
CA VAL A 132 -8.71 -9.68 19.94
C VAL A 132 -7.87 -9.71 21.21
N VAL A 133 -7.91 -8.66 22.03
CA VAL A 133 -7.18 -8.64 23.32
C VAL A 133 -7.75 -9.69 24.27
N SER A 134 -9.07 -9.90 24.30
CA SER A 134 -9.66 -10.98 25.08
C SER A 134 -9.15 -12.36 24.64
N HIS A 135 -8.94 -12.57 23.34
CA HIS A 135 -8.39 -13.83 22.83
C HIS A 135 -6.91 -14.00 23.19
N LEU A 136 -6.09 -12.95 23.01
CA LEU A 136 -4.67 -12.95 23.40
C LEU A 136 -4.47 -13.25 24.89
N ASN A 137 -5.40 -12.82 25.75
CA ASN A 137 -5.40 -13.09 27.20
C ASN A 137 -6.08 -14.43 27.57
N GLY A 138 -6.19 -15.39 26.65
CA GLY A 138 -6.74 -16.73 26.91
C GLY A 138 -8.23 -16.75 27.29
N GLY A 139 -8.99 -15.70 26.96
CA GLY A 139 -10.42 -15.57 27.30
C GLY A 139 -10.69 -15.32 28.79
N ALA A 140 -9.66 -15.20 29.61
CA ALA A 140 -9.81 -14.99 31.04
C ALA A 140 -10.04 -13.50 31.35
N MET A 141 -11.06 -13.21 32.16
CA MET A 141 -11.19 -11.94 32.91
C MET A 141 -10.14 -11.88 34.05
N GLN A 142 -8.92 -12.36 33.80
CA GLN A 142 -7.83 -12.27 34.77
C GLN A 142 -7.18 -10.90 34.63
N THR A 143 -7.08 -10.21 35.76
CA THR A 143 -6.56 -8.87 36.00
C THR A 143 -5.05 -8.79 35.79
N GLY A 144 -4.53 -9.34 34.69
CA GLY A 144 -3.15 -9.12 34.26
C GLY A 144 -2.98 -7.74 33.62
N SER A 145 -1.76 -7.43 33.15
CA SER A 145 -1.42 -6.17 32.48
C SER A 145 -2.14 -6.04 31.13
N LEU A 146 -3.38 -5.54 31.13
CA LEU A 146 -4.17 -5.24 29.92
C LEU A 146 -3.44 -4.27 28.99
N GLU A 147 -2.69 -3.34 29.58
CA GLU A 147 -1.75 -2.43 28.93
C GLU A 147 -0.81 -3.16 27.96
N ALA A 148 -0.25 -4.29 28.37
CA ALA A 148 0.69 -5.07 27.58
C ALA A 148 0.01 -5.75 26.39
N PHE A 149 -1.11 -6.46 26.63
CA PHE A 149 -1.86 -7.11 25.56
C PHE A 149 -2.43 -6.11 24.55
N LEU A 150 -2.89 -4.95 25.01
CA LEU A 150 -3.31 -3.86 24.12
C LEU A 150 -2.13 -3.37 23.27
N SER A 151 -0.93 -3.22 23.84
CA SER A 151 0.25 -2.78 23.09
C SER A 151 0.68 -3.80 22.03
N ILE A 152 0.61 -5.10 22.34
CA ILE A 152 0.84 -6.19 21.38
C ILE A 152 -0.22 -6.16 20.26
N HIS A 153 -1.49 -6.03 20.61
CA HIS A 153 -2.58 -5.94 19.64
C HIS A 153 -2.42 -4.71 18.72
N GLN A 154 -2.19 -3.53 19.29
CA GLN A 154 -1.98 -2.29 18.53
C GLN A 154 -0.81 -2.44 17.54
N ALA A 155 0.29 -3.06 17.97
CA ALA A 155 1.42 -3.30 17.08
C ALA A 155 1.06 -4.26 15.93
N LEU A 156 0.35 -5.36 16.20
CA LEU A 156 -0.08 -6.33 15.18
C LEU A 156 -1.15 -5.75 14.25
N SER A 157 -2.06 -4.94 14.78
CA SER A 157 -3.08 -4.23 14.01
C SER A 157 -2.43 -3.19 13.07
N ALA A 158 -1.38 -2.51 13.53
CA ALA A 158 -0.58 -1.64 12.67
C ALA A 158 0.14 -2.44 11.57
N ILE A 159 0.72 -3.61 11.87
CA ILE A 159 1.35 -4.48 10.87
C ILE A 159 0.33 -4.91 9.80
N ASP A 160 -0.91 -5.31 10.15
CA ASP A 160 -1.96 -5.67 9.18
C ASP A 160 -2.12 -4.59 8.09
N ARG A 161 -2.00 -3.32 8.47
CA ARG A 161 -2.16 -2.16 7.58
C ARG A 161 -0.89 -1.74 6.85
N LEU A 162 0.27 -2.16 7.32
CA LEU A 162 1.57 -1.91 6.66
C LEU A 162 1.97 -3.05 5.70
N GLU A 163 1.44 -4.25 5.93
CA GLU A 163 1.71 -5.47 5.15
C GLU A 163 1.06 -5.47 3.75
N VAL A 164 0.40 -4.39 3.34
CA VAL A 164 -0.36 -4.22 2.08
C VAL A 164 0.46 -4.32 0.78
N ARG A 165 1.77 -4.59 0.85
CA ARG A 165 2.65 -4.73 -0.31
C ARG A 165 3.35 -6.09 -0.33
N GLY A 166 2.67 -7.20 -0.03
CA GLY A 166 3.14 -8.58 -0.23
C GLY A 166 4.49 -8.89 0.40
N ARG A 167 4.57 -8.94 1.73
CA ARG A 167 5.83 -8.98 2.48
C ARG A 167 6.23 -10.40 2.84
N ASP A 168 7.53 -10.68 2.79
CA ASP A 168 8.04 -12.05 2.85
C ASP A 168 8.32 -12.55 4.29
N SER A 169 8.34 -11.64 5.27
CA SER A 169 8.51 -12.00 6.69
C SER A 169 8.06 -10.89 7.63
N ALA A 170 7.71 -11.27 8.86
CA ALA A 170 7.41 -10.33 9.93
C ALA A 170 7.92 -10.86 11.27
N GLY A 171 8.10 -9.95 12.23
CA GLY A 171 8.44 -10.30 13.59
C GLY A 171 7.95 -9.25 14.58
N LEU A 172 7.66 -9.70 15.79
CA LEU A 172 7.28 -8.84 16.90
C LEU A 172 8.03 -9.27 18.15
N HIS A 173 8.74 -8.32 18.73
CA HIS A 173 9.52 -8.45 19.95
C HIS A 173 8.86 -7.68 21.08
N VAL A 174 8.92 -8.24 22.29
CA VAL A 174 8.41 -7.64 23.52
C VAL A 174 9.50 -7.71 24.58
N LEU A 175 9.88 -6.56 25.13
CA LEU A 175 10.56 -6.48 26.42
C LEU A 175 9.51 -6.40 27.52
N VAL A 176 9.64 -7.23 28.55
CA VAL A 176 8.78 -7.23 29.73
C VAL A 176 9.64 -6.98 30.96
N HIS A 177 9.29 -5.95 31.74
CA HIS A 177 9.90 -5.65 33.03
C HIS A 177 8.82 -5.46 34.10
N ASP A 178 9.24 -5.39 35.37
CA ASP A 178 8.33 -5.30 36.52
C ASP A 178 7.27 -6.42 36.58
N HIS A 179 7.59 -7.58 35.99
CA HIS A 179 6.70 -8.73 35.87
C HIS A 179 6.56 -9.53 37.17
N ALA A 180 7.52 -9.39 38.11
CA ALA A 180 7.53 -10.07 39.40
C ALA A 180 7.38 -11.62 39.33
N LEU A 181 7.72 -12.19 38.17
CA LEU A 181 7.78 -13.63 37.93
C LEU A 181 8.95 -14.21 38.72
N ASP A 182 8.72 -15.33 39.41
CA ASP A 182 9.79 -16.09 40.05
C ASP A 182 10.58 -16.84 38.96
N LEU A 183 11.71 -16.27 38.55
CA LEU A 183 12.58 -16.83 37.52
C LEU A 183 13.30 -18.10 37.99
N ASP A 184 13.32 -18.36 39.31
CA ASP A 184 13.90 -19.58 39.90
C ASP A 184 12.86 -20.71 40.02
N ASP A 185 11.58 -20.46 39.72
CA ASP A 185 10.56 -21.52 39.69
C ASP A 185 10.98 -22.61 38.69
N PRO A 186 10.98 -23.90 39.08
CA PRO A 186 11.50 -24.98 38.23
C PRO A 186 10.81 -25.11 36.86
N VAL A 187 9.52 -24.74 36.75
CA VAL A 187 8.77 -24.81 35.49
C VAL A 187 9.16 -23.62 34.61
N ILE A 188 9.21 -22.42 35.18
CA ILE A 188 9.61 -21.20 34.48
C ILE A 188 11.07 -21.29 34.00
N ALA A 189 11.99 -21.68 34.89
CA ALA A 189 13.40 -21.83 34.55
C ALA A 189 13.64 -22.88 33.46
N ALA A 190 12.92 -24.00 33.49
CA ALA A 190 13.01 -25.02 32.45
C ALA A 190 12.51 -24.51 31.08
N GLU A 191 11.43 -23.74 31.07
CA GLU A 191 10.88 -23.16 29.83
C GLU A 191 11.80 -22.08 29.25
N ILE A 192 12.39 -21.23 30.09
CA ILE A 192 13.40 -20.25 29.67
C ILE A 192 14.62 -20.97 29.09
N ALA A 193 15.15 -21.99 29.78
CA ALA A 193 16.34 -22.72 29.33
C ALA A 193 16.11 -23.41 27.97
N ARG A 194 14.89 -23.86 27.68
CA ARG A 194 14.50 -24.44 26.39
C ARG A 194 14.56 -23.42 25.24
N ARG A 195 14.31 -22.15 25.53
CA ARG A 195 14.13 -21.06 24.54
C ARG A 195 15.32 -20.09 24.49
N SER A 196 16.26 -20.16 25.42
CA SER A 196 17.39 -19.24 25.54
C SER A 196 18.61 -19.59 24.68
N GLY A 197 18.66 -20.82 24.17
CA GLY A 197 19.83 -21.35 23.47
C GLY A 197 19.88 -21.12 21.95
N ASP A 198 18.85 -20.48 21.36
CA ASP A 198 18.78 -20.31 19.90
C ASP A 198 19.67 -19.15 19.39
N PRO A 199 20.78 -19.43 18.69
CA PRO A 199 21.69 -18.39 18.18
C PRO A 199 21.13 -17.61 16.98
N ASN A 200 20.00 -18.05 16.40
CA ASN A 200 19.35 -17.37 15.29
C ASN A 200 18.36 -16.29 15.75
N PHE A 201 18.02 -16.27 17.03
CA PHE A 201 16.96 -15.42 17.57
C PHE A 201 15.66 -15.56 16.77
N GLY A 202 15.28 -16.81 16.49
CA GLY A 202 14.07 -17.19 15.77
C GLY A 202 12.82 -17.10 16.63
N THR A 203 11.70 -17.55 16.08
CA THR A 203 10.38 -17.51 16.70
C THR A 203 10.36 -18.27 18.02
N GLY A 204 9.73 -17.67 19.03
CA GLY A 204 9.73 -18.19 20.40
C GLY A 204 11.05 -18.01 21.14
N SER A 205 12.09 -17.36 20.61
CA SER A 205 13.31 -17.10 21.38
C SER A 205 13.05 -16.26 22.63
N VAL A 206 13.74 -16.60 23.74
CA VAL A 206 13.65 -15.88 25.02
C VAL A 206 15.03 -15.49 25.52
N ARG A 207 15.20 -14.30 26.07
CA ARG A 207 16.38 -13.90 26.87
C ARG A 207 15.96 -13.28 28.19
N VAL A 208 16.77 -13.47 29.22
CA VAL A 208 16.59 -12.86 30.54
C VAL A 208 17.85 -12.08 30.85
N VAL A 209 17.72 -10.77 31.06
CA VAL A 209 18.84 -9.87 31.33
C VAL A 209 18.45 -8.94 32.46
N ASP A 210 19.12 -9.04 33.61
CA ASP A 210 18.88 -8.21 34.80
C ASP A 210 17.40 -8.14 35.23
N GLY A 211 16.67 -9.25 35.11
CA GLY A 211 15.23 -9.32 35.45
C GLY A 211 14.30 -8.78 34.37
N VAL A 212 14.80 -8.45 33.18
CA VAL A 212 14.01 -8.10 32.00
C VAL A 212 13.89 -9.34 31.10
N LEU A 213 12.67 -9.68 30.73
CA LEU A 213 12.36 -10.75 29.76
C LEU A 213 12.30 -10.15 28.35
N SER A 214 12.99 -10.78 27.41
CA SER A 214 12.94 -10.50 25.97
C SER A 214 12.31 -11.68 25.27
N ILE A 215 11.17 -11.49 24.61
CA ILE A 215 10.42 -12.54 23.92
C ILE A 215 10.16 -12.08 22.48
N VAL A 216 10.42 -12.94 21.49
CA VAL A 216 10.17 -12.63 20.08
C VAL A 216 9.41 -13.75 19.38
N HIS A 217 8.46 -13.37 18.54
CA HIS A 217 7.77 -14.28 17.61
C HIS A 217 7.97 -13.76 16.19
N LYS A 218 8.33 -14.68 15.28
CA LYS A 218 8.71 -14.38 13.91
C LYS A 218 8.06 -15.37 12.97
N THR A 219 7.91 -14.95 11.72
CA THR A 219 7.50 -15.81 10.62
C THR A 219 8.14 -15.29 9.35
N ALA A 220 8.52 -16.22 8.48
CA ALA A 220 8.98 -15.92 7.15
C ALA A 220 8.28 -16.89 6.19
N ALA A 221 7.56 -16.31 5.25
CA ALA A 221 6.92 -17.02 4.17
C ALA A 221 7.25 -16.24 2.91
N GLU A 222 8.03 -16.83 2.02
CA GLU A 222 8.24 -16.24 0.68
C GLU A 222 6.93 -16.00 -0.06
N ILE A 223 5.88 -16.70 0.35
CA ILE A 223 4.58 -16.73 -0.30
C ILE A 223 3.53 -16.87 0.79
N GLY A 224 2.71 -15.84 0.95
CA GLY A 224 1.56 -15.78 1.84
C GLY A 224 0.58 -14.73 1.34
N GLU A 225 -0.64 -14.77 1.86
CA GLU A 225 -1.63 -13.73 1.65
C GLU A 225 -1.48 -12.63 2.69
N LEU A 226 -2.02 -11.45 2.38
CA LEU A 226 -2.03 -10.33 3.32
C LEU A 226 -2.72 -10.75 4.63
N GLY A 227 -1.99 -10.63 5.73
CA GLY A 227 -2.45 -10.95 7.08
C GLY A 227 -2.05 -12.35 7.57
N ASP A 228 -1.46 -13.20 6.72
CA ASP A 228 -0.99 -14.53 7.15
C ASP A 228 0.10 -14.41 8.22
N ASN A 229 1.05 -13.50 8.02
CA ASN A 229 2.16 -13.34 8.96
C ASN A 229 1.68 -12.86 10.34
N THR A 230 0.79 -11.88 10.38
CA THR A 230 0.23 -11.38 11.65
C THR A 230 -0.70 -12.39 12.30
N ALA A 231 -1.43 -13.21 11.54
CA ALA A 231 -2.22 -14.32 12.08
C ALA A 231 -1.34 -15.35 12.78
N VAL A 232 -0.24 -15.78 12.13
CA VAL A 232 0.75 -16.71 12.73
C VAL A 232 1.35 -16.11 14.00
N ILE A 233 1.77 -14.85 13.97
CA ILE A 233 2.35 -14.18 15.14
C ILE A 233 1.32 -14.02 16.26
N ARG A 234 0.07 -13.61 15.96
CA ARG A 234 -1.02 -13.50 16.96
C ARG A 234 -1.24 -14.83 17.68
N GLN A 235 -1.32 -15.92 16.92
CA GLN A 235 -1.51 -17.25 17.50
C GLN A 235 -0.32 -17.62 18.41
N ALA A 236 0.91 -17.37 17.96
CA ALA A 236 2.11 -17.64 18.75
C ALA A 236 2.14 -16.86 20.08
N PHE A 237 1.68 -15.60 20.08
CA PHE A 237 1.54 -14.81 21.32
C PHE A 237 0.42 -15.32 22.22
N ALA A 238 -0.74 -15.70 21.67
CA ALA A 238 -1.86 -16.26 22.44
C ALA A 238 -1.46 -17.57 23.15
N ASP A 239 -0.64 -18.40 22.48
CA ASP A 239 -0.19 -19.70 22.98
C ASP A 239 1.05 -19.62 23.90
N ASP A 240 1.66 -18.43 24.08
CA ASP A 240 2.89 -18.27 24.87
C ASP A 240 2.63 -18.24 26.38
N ALA A 241 2.67 -19.42 27.01
CA ALA A 241 2.45 -19.58 28.44
C ALA A 241 3.43 -18.78 29.32
N LEU A 242 4.69 -18.59 28.88
CA LEU A 242 5.68 -17.84 29.64
C LEU A 242 5.36 -16.35 29.64
N LEU A 243 4.99 -15.81 28.48
CA LEU A 243 4.53 -14.42 28.38
C LEU A 243 3.28 -14.20 29.24
N ASN A 244 2.29 -15.09 29.13
CA ASN A 244 1.07 -14.99 29.93
C ASN A 244 1.36 -15.01 31.45
N ALA A 245 2.31 -15.84 31.89
CA ALA A 245 2.75 -15.84 33.28
C ALA A 245 3.45 -14.53 33.68
N ALA A 246 4.29 -13.96 32.81
CA ALA A 246 4.97 -12.68 33.06
C ALA A 246 3.98 -11.49 33.09
N LEU A 247 2.93 -11.53 32.28
CA LEU A 247 1.91 -10.47 32.20
C LEU A 247 0.78 -10.63 33.22
N ALA A 248 0.78 -11.70 34.02
CA ALA A 248 -0.23 -11.93 35.06
C ALA A 248 -0.18 -10.88 36.19
N ASN A 249 0.93 -10.15 36.33
CA ASN A 249 1.07 -9.07 37.31
C ASN A 249 0.64 -7.72 36.71
N GLU A 250 -0.19 -6.96 37.43
CA GLU A 250 -0.65 -5.62 37.03
C GLU A 250 0.49 -4.59 36.91
N THR A 251 1.64 -4.80 37.56
CA THR A 251 2.80 -3.92 37.43
C THR A 251 3.65 -4.19 36.20
N ALA A 252 3.40 -5.30 35.49
CA ALA A 252 4.19 -5.66 34.32
C ALA A 252 4.06 -4.58 33.23
N ARG A 253 5.20 -4.08 32.76
CA ARG A 253 5.31 -3.09 31.69
C ARG A 253 6.00 -3.70 30.49
N THR A 254 5.61 -3.20 29.31
CA THR A 254 6.16 -3.69 28.04
C THR A 254 6.58 -2.59 27.10
N LEU A 255 7.67 -2.84 26.38
CA LEU A 255 8.03 -2.16 25.15
C LEU A 255 7.91 -3.15 24.00
N VAL A 256 7.14 -2.79 22.98
CA VAL A 256 6.91 -3.62 21.80
C VAL A 256 7.68 -3.03 20.62
N LEU A 257 8.47 -3.84 19.93
CA LEU A 257 9.14 -3.48 18.68
C LEU A 257 8.81 -4.55 17.63
N GLY A 258 8.18 -4.15 16.55
CA GLY A 258 7.76 -5.00 15.46
C GLY A 258 8.32 -4.56 14.13
N HIS A 259 8.35 -5.50 13.19
CA HIS A 259 8.75 -5.20 11.83
C HIS A 259 8.09 -6.13 10.81
N THR A 260 7.70 -5.58 9.67
CA THR A 260 7.42 -6.34 8.44
C THR A 260 8.52 -6.09 7.42
N ARG A 261 9.16 -7.14 6.94
CA ARG A 261 10.35 -7.11 6.09
C ARG A 261 10.01 -7.48 4.65
N TRP A 262 10.58 -6.69 3.74
CA TRP A 262 10.76 -7.05 2.34
C TRP A 262 12.27 -7.17 2.11
N ALA A 263 12.73 -8.34 1.70
CA ALA A 263 14.17 -8.61 1.66
C ALA A 263 14.86 -7.81 0.54
N SER A 264 15.81 -6.94 0.91
CA SER A 264 16.77 -6.29 0.00
C SER A 264 18.14 -6.99 0.08
N ILE A 265 18.67 -7.13 1.30
CA ILE A 265 19.92 -7.83 1.62
C ILE A 265 19.62 -9.01 2.54
N GLY A 266 20.03 -10.21 2.13
CA GLY A 266 19.82 -11.48 2.85
C GLY A 266 18.52 -12.20 2.45
N ILE A 267 18.57 -13.53 2.39
CA ILE A 267 17.43 -14.36 1.94
C ILE A 267 16.18 -14.16 2.80
N ILE A 268 15.03 -14.56 2.26
CA ILE A 268 13.79 -14.62 3.03
C ILE A 268 13.89 -15.84 3.95
N SER A 269 14.06 -15.58 5.25
CA SER A 269 14.12 -16.63 6.26
C SER A 269 13.82 -16.04 7.63
N GLU A 270 13.37 -16.88 8.56
CA GLU A 270 13.06 -16.45 9.92
C GLU A 270 14.26 -15.82 10.66
N PRO A 271 15.51 -16.33 10.54
CA PRO A 271 16.69 -15.67 11.12
C PRO A 271 16.95 -14.25 10.59
N ASN A 272 16.53 -13.96 9.35
CA ASN A 272 16.65 -12.62 8.76
C ASN A 272 15.42 -11.73 9.04
N ALA A 273 14.34 -12.27 9.60
CA ALA A 273 13.19 -11.46 9.99
C ALA A 273 13.56 -10.59 11.18
N HIS A 274 13.28 -9.28 11.07
CA HIS A 274 13.50 -8.32 12.15
C HIS A 274 12.35 -8.43 13.18
N PRO A 275 12.58 -8.06 14.44
CA PRO A 275 13.81 -7.50 15.01
C PRO A 275 14.95 -8.50 15.25
N LEU A 276 16.19 -8.02 15.29
CA LEU A 276 17.40 -8.81 15.58
C LEU A 276 18.00 -8.40 16.93
N ASN A 277 18.62 -9.34 17.65
CA ASN A 277 19.31 -9.06 18.92
C ASN A 277 20.81 -8.73 18.74
N SER A 278 21.51 -8.37 19.81
CA SER A 278 22.93 -8.01 19.80
C SER A 278 23.91 -9.17 19.95
N GLU A 279 23.43 -10.40 20.11
CA GLU A 279 24.29 -11.55 20.40
C GLU A 279 25.19 -11.91 19.21
N LEU A 280 26.44 -12.24 19.53
CA LEU A 280 27.51 -12.60 18.60
C LEU A 280 28.06 -13.99 18.97
N LEU A 281 28.71 -14.67 18.02
CA LEU A 281 29.22 -16.04 18.25
C LEU A 281 30.41 -16.08 19.21
N ASP A 282 31.20 -15.01 19.27
CA ASP A 282 32.49 -14.93 19.97
C ASP A 282 32.57 -13.82 21.01
N ALA A 283 31.47 -13.08 21.22
CA ALA A 283 31.43 -11.94 22.14
C ALA A 283 30.06 -11.84 22.86
N SER A 284 30.13 -11.42 24.12
CA SER A 284 28.97 -11.07 24.94
C SER A 284 29.00 -9.59 25.30
N GLY A 285 27.84 -8.94 25.36
CA GLY A 285 27.73 -7.54 25.76
C GLY A 285 26.31 -7.18 26.20
N PRO A 286 26.06 -5.90 26.51
CA PRO A 286 24.73 -5.40 26.83
C PRO A 286 23.67 -5.81 25.79
N TYR A 287 22.48 -6.16 26.24
CA TYR A 287 21.44 -6.70 25.36
C TYR A 287 20.65 -5.61 24.64
N VAL A 288 20.69 -5.63 23.30
CA VAL A 288 20.02 -4.67 22.42
C VAL A 288 19.23 -5.42 21.36
N VAL A 289 18.06 -4.89 20.99
CA VAL A 289 17.24 -5.37 19.88
C VAL A 289 17.00 -4.22 18.90
N GLY A 290 17.05 -4.51 17.60
CA GLY A 290 16.90 -3.50 16.56
C GLY A 290 16.16 -3.99 15.31
N ALA A 291 15.52 -3.07 14.62
CA ALA A 291 14.86 -3.26 13.34
C ALA A 291 15.26 -2.14 12.36
N LEU A 292 15.30 -2.48 11.08
CA LEU A 292 15.72 -1.60 9.99
C LEU A 292 14.69 -1.58 8.87
N ASN A 293 14.37 -0.36 8.43
CA ASN A 293 13.81 -0.05 7.14
C ASN A 293 14.88 0.63 6.27
N GLY A 294 15.05 0.16 5.04
CA GLY A 294 16.11 0.63 4.13
C GLY A 294 17.36 -0.24 4.25
N ASP A 295 18.49 0.29 3.80
CA ASP A 295 19.74 -0.46 3.64
C ASP A 295 20.91 0.30 4.32
N VAL A 296 21.76 -0.44 5.03
CA VAL A 296 23.06 0.06 5.53
C VAL A 296 24.12 -0.30 4.50
N ASP A 297 24.46 0.62 3.60
CA ASP A 297 25.30 0.36 2.43
C ASP A 297 26.72 -0.13 2.81
N ASN A 298 27.25 0.33 3.95
CA ASN A 298 28.59 0.00 4.44
C ASN A 298 28.62 -1.11 5.51
N PHE A 299 27.57 -1.94 5.64
CA PHE A 299 27.47 -2.94 6.71
C PHE A 299 28.64 -3.96 6.73
N ALA A 300 29.12 -4.38 5.55
CA ALA A 300 30.21 -5.35 5.44
C ALA A 300 31.54 -4.80 5.96
N ASP A 301 31.82 -3.53 5.67
CA ASP A 301 33.00 -2.82 6.16
C ASP A 301 32.92 -2.67 7.67
N LEU A 302 31.77 -2.27 8.21
CA LEU A 302 31.55 -2.16 9.66
C LEU A 302 31.76 -3.48 10.40
N ILE A 303 31.27 -4.61 9.85
CA ILE A 303 31.50 -5.94 10.41
C ILE A 303 33.00 -6.26 10.47
N ALA A 304 33.73 -5.96 9.38
CA ALA A 304 35.16 -6.24 9.27
C ALA A 304 36.01 -5.33 10.18
N GLU A 305 35.73 -4.03 10.21
CA GLU A 305 36.45 -3.03 11.01
C GLU A 305 36.28 -3.28 12.52
N GLU A 306 35.07 -3.63 12.93
CA GLU A 306 34.78 -3.90 14.33
C GLU A 306 35.20 -5.32 14.73
N GLY A 307 35.39 -6.23 13.77
CA GLY A 307 35.76 -7.63 14.02
C GLY A 307 34.62 -8.40 14.69
N VAL A 308 33.41 -8.28 14.15
CA VAL A 308 32.19 -8.89 14.69
C VAL A 308 31.91 -10.22 14.00
N THR A 309 31.67 -11.30 14.75
CA THR A 309 31.31 -12.62 14.19
C THR A 309 29.83 -12.92 14.38
N ILE A 310 29.07 -12.94 13.27
CA ILE A 310 27.62 -13.17 13.22
C ILE A 310 27.33 -14.62 12.81
N THR A 311 26.20 -15.18 13.27
CA THR A 311 25.70 -16.49 12.84
C THR A 311 25.49 -16.53 11.31
N PRO A 312 26.02 -17.54 10.58
CA PRO A 312 25.95 -17.59 9.11
C PRO A 312 24.54 -17.60 8.49
N SER A 313 23.53 -17.99 9.26
CA SER A 313 22.11 -17.96 8.87
C SER A 313 21.54 -16.54 8.78
N ILE A 314 22.14 -15.58 9.49
CA ILE A 314 21.77 -14.17 9.49
C ILE A 314 22.63 -13.46 8.46
N THR A 315 22.02 -13.10 7.33
CA THR A 315 22.68 -12.49 6.17
C THR A 315 22.20 -11.06 5.88
N THR A 316 21.28 -10.54 6.68
CA THR A 316 20.82 -9.14 6.61
C THR A 316 21.82 -8.18 7.26
N ASP A 317 21.96 -7.02 6.63
CA ASP A 317 22.68 -5.83 7.09
C ASP A 317 22.17 -5.30 8.44
N ALA A 318 20.88 -5.45 8.75
CA ALA A 318 20.28 -4.93 9.99
C ALA A 318 20.93 -5.45 11.29
N LYS A 319 21.64 -6.59 11.23
CA LYS A 319 22.33 -7.16 12.41
C LYS A 319 23.41 -6.23 12.98
N VAL A 320 23.98 -5.33 12.16
CA VAL A 320 24.99 -4.36 12.66
C VAL A 320 24.41 -3.38 13.67
N ILE A 321 23.11 -3.09 13.62
CA ILE A 321 22.44 -2.14 14.52
C ILE A 321 22.55 -2.58 15.99
N PRO A 322 21.91 -3.69 16.42
CA PRO A 322 21.97 -4.09 17.82
C PRO A 322 23.40 -4.49 18.23
N SER A 323 24.18 -5.08 17.32
CA SER A 323 25.54 -5.56 17.62
C SER A 323 26.49 -4.39 17.97
N LEU A 324 26.51 -3.34 17.14
CA LEU A 324 27.40 -2.21 17.37
C LEU A 324 26.90 -1.31 18.50
N THR A 325 25.58 -1.12 18.66
CA THR A 325 25.04 -0.40 19.82
C THR A 325 25.39 -1.10 21.13
N SER A 326 25.33 -2.44 21.17
CA SER A 326 25.78 -3.23 22.33
C SER A 326 27.25 -2.99 22.66
N ARG A 327 28.13 -2.96 21.67
CA ARG A 327 29.56 -2.68 21.89
C ARG A 327 29.78 -1.29 22.47
N ARG A 328 29.11 -0.26 21.93
CA ARG A 328 29.17 1.11 22.45
C ARG A 328 28.64 1.23 23.88
N LEU A 329 27.58 0.50 24.22
CA LEU A 329 27.13 0.37 25.62
C LEU A 329 28.22 -0.30 26.49
N GLY A 330 28.89 -1.34 25.99
CA GLY A 330 30.00 -2.01 26.66
C GLY A 330 31.23 -1.12 26.89
N GLU A 331 31.38 -0.03 26.13
CA GLU A 331 32.39 1.02 26.34
C GLU A 331 32.01 1.99 27.49
N GLY A 332 30.84 1.82 28.11
CA GLY A 332 30.34 2.65 29.21
C GLY A 332 29.59 3.90 28.74
N LEU A 333 29.15 3.96 27.48
CA LEU A 333 28.31 5.04 26.98
C LEU A 333 26.85 4.86 27.42
N GLU A 334 26.19 5.97 27.72
CA GLU A 334 24.74 6.00 27.94
C GLU A 334 23.96 5.56 26.70
N SER A 335 22.77 4.97 26.88
CA SER A 335 21.98 4.35 25.81
C SER A 335 21.77 5.24 24.58
N ALA A 336 21.30 6.48 24.77
CA ALA A 336 21.08 7.43 23.68
C ALA A 336 22.37 7.74 22.89
N GLU A 337 23.49 7.90 23.60
CA GLU A 337 24.78 8.24 22.99
C GLU A 337 25.41 7.02 22.29
N ALA A 338 25.27 5.84 22.88
CA ALA A 338 25.69 4.58 22.27
C ALA A 338 24.97 4.37 20.92
N PHE A 339 23.64 4.52 20.92
CA PHE A 339 22.83 4.42 19.71
C PHE A 339 23.20 5.49 18.69
N ARG A 340 23.28 6.77 19.09
CA ARG A 340 23.64 7.88 18.21
C ARG A 340 24.99 7.65 17.51
N ARG A 341 26.02 7.27 18.27
CA ARG A 341 27.35 6.98 17.72
C ARG A 341 27.33 5.81 16.76
N THR A 342 26.55 4.77 17.04
CA THR A 342 26.37 3.64 16.12
C THR A 342 25.76 4.10 14.81
N VAL A 343 24.58 4.73 14.84
CA VAL A 343 23.87 5.09 13.59
C VAL A 343 24.59 6.18 12.79
N ALA A 344 25.42 7.00 13.41
CA ALA A 344 26.27 7.98 12.73
C ALA A 344 27.36 7.36 11.84
N THR A 345 27.73 6.10 12.08
CA THR A 345 28.71 5.38 11.23
C THR A 345 28.10 4.74 9.99
N PHE A 346 26.78 4.66 9.91
CA PHE A 346 26.12 4.02 8.77
C PHE A 346 26.21 4.92 7.54
N GLU A 347 26.16 4.31 6.36
CA GLU A 347 25.90 4.95 5.07
C GLU A 347 24.61 4.36 4.48
N GLY A 348 23.91 5.12 3.65
CA GLY A 348 22.62 4.71 3.07
C GLY A 348 21.39 5.42 3.64
N SER A 349 20.21 5.05 3.14
CA SER A 349 18.91 5.58 3.56
C SER A 349 18.24 4.62 4.53
N VAL A 350 18.12 5.03 5.78
CA VAL A 350 17.73 4.16 6.89
C VAL A 350 16.66 4.80 7.76
N ALA A 351 15.72 3.98 8.22
CA ALA A 351 14.87 4.22 9.37
C ALA A 351 15.09 3.06 10.36
N ILE A 352 15.37 3.37 11.62
CA ILE A 352 15.79 2.38 12.62
C ILE A 352 14.95 2.55 13.88
N GLY A 353 14.53 1.43 14.45
CA GLY A 353 13.97 1.34 15.80
C GLY A 353 14.81 0.38 16.63
N ALA A 354 15.18 0.78 17.85
CA ALA A 354 15.97 -0.06 18.75
C ALA A 354 15.60 0.14 20.23
N CYS A 355 15.74 -0.92 21.01
CA CYS A 355 15.52 -0.93 22.46
C CYS A 355 16.59 -1.77 23.17
N THR A 356 16.77 -1.55 24.48
CA THR A 356 17.81 -2.22 25.28
C THR A 356 17.24 -2.67 26.62
N ALA A 357 17.74 -3.80 27.15
CA ALA A 357 17.36 -4.26 28.48
C ALA A 357 17.85 -3.31 29.60
N ALA A 358 18.86 -2.48 29.34
CA ALA A 358 19.38 -1.51 30.31
C ALA A 358 18.44 -0.31 30.52
N ALA A 359 17.53 -0.05 29.59
CA ALA A 359 16.52 1.01 29.64
C ALA A 359 15.24 0.50 28.95
N PRO A 360 14.53 -0.46 29.58
CA PRO A 360 13.44 -1.21 28.94
C PRO A 360 12.18 -0.39 28.66
N ASP A 361 12.12 0.83 29.19
CA ASP A 361 11.09 1.85 29.03
C ASP A 361 11.42 2.91 27.97
N LYS A 362 12.61 2.85 27.34
CA LYS A 362 13.08 3.81 26.35
C LYS A 362 13.21 3.21 24.96
N LEU A 363 12.65 3.90 23.96
CA LEU A 363 12.78 3.52 22.55
C LEU A 363 13.67 4.51 21.81
N GLN A 364 14.61 3.99 21.02
CA GLN A 364 15.50 4.77 20.18
C GLN A 364 15.04 4.70 18.72
N LEU A 365 14.97 5.85 18.06
CA LEU A 365 14.61 5.99 16.66
C LEU A 365 15.68 6.78 15.90
N ALA A 366 15.97 6.40 14.66
CA ALA A 366 16.83 7.17 13.77
C ALA A 366 16.27 7.19 12.35
N LEU A 367 16.36 8.33 11.66
CA LEU A 367 15.96 8.48 10.27
C LEU A 367 16.99 9.32 9.50
N ARG A 368 17.45 8.80 8.35
CA ARG A 368 18.32 9.53 7.42
C ARG A 368 18.06 9.13 5.97
N GLY A 369 18.09 10.12 5.09
CA GLY A 369 17.78 9.98 3.67
C GLY A 369 16.29 10.17 3.37
N SER A 370 15.95 10.24 2.08
CA SER A 370 14.61 10.56 1.58
C SER A 370 13.71 9.34 1.35
N GLY A 371 14.28 8.13 1.35
CA GLY A 371 13.58 6.91 0.95
C GLY A 371 12.74 6.26 2.04
N GLN A 372 12.92 6.66 3.31
CA GLN A 372 12.27 6.06 4.48
C GLN A 372 11.50 7.12 5.28
N ALA A 373 10.55 6.67 6.10
CA ALA A 373 9.79 7.55 6.98
C ALA A 373 9.51 6.89 8.32
N LEU A 374 9.36 7.71 9.36
CA LEU A 374 8.88 7.33 10.68
C LEU A 374 7.92 8.42 11.19
N TYR A 375 6.81 7.96 11.76
CA TYR A 375 5.76 8.77 12.34
C TYR A 375 5.57 8.31 13.78
N ILE A 376 5.53 9.27 14.70
CA ILE A 376 5.35 9.02 16.14
C ILE A 376 3.97 9.54 16.52
N GLY A 377 3.00 8.63 16.60
CA GLY A 377 1.64 8.89 17.03
C GLY A 377 1.57 9.19 18.53
N LEU A 378 0.86 10.26 18.87
CA LEU A 378 0.58 10.69 20.24
C LEU A 378 -0.78 10.16 20.70
N ALA A 379 -0.82 8.97 21.31
CA ALA A 379 -2.00 8.45 21.98
C ALA A 379 -2.00 8.89 23.45
N GLU A 380 -3.15 8.80 24.15
CA GLU A 380 -3.32 9.35 25.52
C GLU A 380 -2.22 8.94 26.52
N ASP A 381 -1.82 7.68 26.48
CA ASP A 381 -0.87 7.04 27.39
C ASP A 381 0.20 6.21 26.65
N ALA A 382 0.33 6.39 25.33
CA ALA A 382 1.26 5.62 24.51
C ALA A 382 1.85 6.44 23.35
N TYR A 383 3.08 6.10 22.97
CA TYR A 383 3.60 6.39 21.64
C TYR A 383 3.34 5.20 20.73
N ILE A 384 2.76 5.46 19.56
CA ILE A 384 2.62 4.48 18.48
C ILE A 384 3.55 4.92 17.35
N VAL A 385 4.66 4.22 17.18
CA VAL A 385 5.60 4.48 16.09
C VAL A 385 5.24 3.61 14.90
N ALA A 386 5.17 4.19 13.71
CA ALA A 386 4.99 3.46 12.48
C ALA A 386 5.74 4.11 11.32
N SER A 387 6.11 3.33 10.32
CA SER A 387 6.75 3.87 9.10
C SER A 387 5.81 4.56 8.13
N GLU A 388 4.50 4.48 8.37
CA GLU A 388 3.47 5.26 7.66
C GLU A 388 2.36 5.70 8.64
N PRO A 389 1.62 6.79 8.35
CA PRO A 389 0.52 7.24 9.20
C PRO A 389 -0.56 6.16 9.38
N TYR A 390 -0.71 5.25 8.43
CA TYR A 390 -1.66 4.14 8.50
C TYR A 390 -1.50 3.27 9.76
N GLY A 391 -0.27 3.15 10.27
CA GLY A 391 0.02 2.40 11.49
C GLY A 391 -0.26 3.19 12.78
N VAL A 392 -0.56 4.49 12.71
CA VAL A 392 -0.86 5.33 13.89
C VAL A 392 -2.35 5.70 14.00
N VAL A 393 -3.04 5.85 12.86
CA VAL A 393 -4.39 6.46 12.80
C VAL A 393 -5.51 5.68 13.49
N GLU A 394 -5.30 4.39 13.78
CA GLU A 394 -6.23 3.63 14.63
C GLU A 394 -6.31 4.25 16.03
N GLU A 395 -5.17 4.63 16.60
CA GLU A 395 -5.09 5.07 18.00
C GLU A 395 -5.04 6.59 18.14
N THR A 396 -4.55 7.31 17.14
CA THR A 396 -4.46 8.77 17.18
C THR A 396 -4.30 9.38 15.80
N ALA A 397 -4.96 10.53 15.58
CA ALA A 397 -4.71 11.35 14.40
C ALA A 397 -3.47 12.24 14.56
N HIS A 398 -2.97 12.44 15.78
CA HIS A 398 -1.87 13.37 16.05
C HIS A 398 -0.53 12.65 15.98
N TYR A 399 0.40 13.15 15.17
CA TYR A 399 1.71 12.55 15.04
C TYR A 399 2.81 13.59 14.81
N VAL A 400 4.03 13.24 15.21
CA VAL A 400 5.26 13.92 14.80
C VAL A 400 5.91 13.12 13.67
N ARG A 401 6.19 13.76 12.53
CA ARG A 401 6.92 13.14 11.41
C ARG A 401 8.40 13.42 11.55
N MET A 402 9.23 12.37 11.51
CA MET A 402 10.68 12.54 11.47
C MET A 402 11.15 13.04 10.10
N ASP A 403 12.20 13.85 10.09
CA ASP A 403 12.84 14.38 8.89
C ASP A 403 14.21 13.71 8.66
N GLY A 404 14.39 13.13 7.47
CA GLY A 404 15.63 12.43 7.07
C GLY A 404 16.62 13.27 6.26
N GLU A 405 16.25 14.49 5.84
CA GLU A 405 16.97 15.25 4.82
C GLU A 405 17.42 16.65 5.25
N THR A 406 16.67 17.30 6.16
CA THR A 406 16.99 18.65 6.61
C THR A 406 18.29 18.66 7.43
N PRO A 407 19.23 19.57 7.15
CA PRO A 407 20.43 19.74 7.97
C PRO A 407 20.07 20.23 9.38
N GLY A 408 20.73 19.67 10.40
CA GLY A 408 20.51 20.05 11.81
C GLY A 408 20.84 21.52 12.12
N ASN A 409 21.63 22.18 11.26
CA ASN A 409 21.79 23.62 11.25
C ASN A 409 21.63 24.14 9.81
N PRO A 410 20.51 24.81 9.47
CA PRO A 410 20.26 25.35 8.13
C PRO A 410 21.29 26.37 7.65
N GLU A 411 22.00 27.04 8.56
CA GLU A 411 23.04 28.02 8.22
C GLU A 411 24.39 27.36 7.90
N ASN A 412 24.55 26.06 8.19
CA ASN A 412 25.76 25.30 7.91
C ASN A 412 25.48 24.19 6.87
N PRO A 413 25.89 24.35 5.61
CA PRO A 413 25.69 23.34 4.56
C PRO A 413 26.32 21.98 4.86
N ASN A 414 27.31 21.93 5.77
CA ASN A 414 28.00 20.72 6.20
C ASN A 414 27.41 20.11 7.48
N ALA A 415 26.32 20.67 8.03
CA ALA A 415 25.65 20.09 9.19
C ALA A 415 25.12 18.69 8.86
N SER A 416 25.11 17.83 9.86
CA SER A 416 24.55 16.48 9.68
C SER A 416 23.07 16.57 9.32
N ARG A 417 22.62 15.65 8.46
CA ARG A 417 21.22 15.53 8.04
C ARG A 417 20.56 14.35 8.72
N GLY A 418 19.24 14.43 8.86
CA GLY A 418 18.44 13.41 9.52
C GLY A 418 18.29 13.64 11.01
N GLN A 419 17.47 12.81 11.64
CA GLN A 419 17.04 12.98 13.03
C GLN A 419 17.16 11.68 13.81
N ILE A 420 17.48 11.81 15.09
CA ILE A 420 17.50 10.74 16.09
C ILE A 420 16.56 11.17 17.21
N ILE A 421 15.68 10.29 17.66
CA ILE A 421 14.72 10.56 18.73
C ILE A 421 14.78 9.43 19.76
N GLU A 422 15.00 9.79 21.03
CA GLU A 422 14.70 8.92 22.17
C GLU A 422 13.28 9.24 22.66
N LEU A 423 12.47 8.19 22.86
CA LEU A 423 11.15 8.27 23.46
C LEU A 423 11.19 7.72 24.88
N ASP A 424 10.72 8.53 25.83
CA ASP A 424 10.59 8.18 27.24
C ASP A 424 9.20 7.60 27.52
N GLY A 425 9.15 6.34 27.93
CA GLY A 425 7.91 5.63 28.20
C GLY A 425 7.10 6.15 29.39
N ASP A 426 7.71 6.87 30.35
CA ASP A 426 6.98 7.46 31.48
C ASP A 426 6.21 8.72 31.08
N LEU A 427 6.64 9.37 30.00
CA LEU A 427 6.00 10.54 29.39
C LEU A 427 5.23 10.19 28.12
N ALA A 428 4.94 8.90 27.90
CA ALA A 428 4.29 8.43 26.68
C ALA A 428 2.99 9.19 26.36
N GLY A 429 2.86 9.61 25.09
CA GLY A 429 1.72 10.36 24.58
C GLY A 429 1.91 11.89 24.53
N THR A 430 3.07 12.42 24.93
CA THR A 430 3.31 13.88 24.95
C THR A 430 4.54 14.28 24.13
N VAL A 431 4.74 15.57 23.85
CA VAL A 431 5.94 16.01 23.11
C VAL A 431 7.17 16.11 24.03
N GLU A 432 6.95 16.30 25.33
CA GLU A 432 8.00 16.43 26.36
C GLU A 432 8.78 15.14 26.58
N GLY A 433 8.18 13.98 26.29
CA GLY A 433 8.87 12.69 26.36
C GLY A 433 9.73 12.39 25.12
N MET A 434 9.93 13.36 24.22
CA MET A 434 10.75 13.20 23.02
C MET A 434 12.05 14.00 23.13
N LEU A 435 13.19 13.31 23.09
CA LEU A 435 14.50 13.93 22.97
C LEU A 435 15.02 13.79 21.54
N ARG A 436 14.97 14.87 20.75
CA ARG A 436 15.39 14.90 19.33
C ARG A 436 16.79 15.50 19.18
N LYS A 437 17.64 14.83 18.40
CA LYS A 437 19.02 15.23 18.10
C LYS A 437 19.34 15.05 16.61
N ALA A 438 20.30 15.82 16.12
CA ALA A 438 20.97 15.53 14.85
C ALA A 438 22.03 14.44 15.02
N TYR A 439 22.51 13.87 13.92
CA TYR A 439 23.52 12.79 13.94
C TYR A 439 24.87 13.24 14.52
N ASP A 440 25.21 14.53 14.42
CA ASP A 440 26.40 15.11 15.06
C ASP A 440 26.25 15.37 16.58
N GLY A 441 25.06 15.16 17.14
CA GLY A 441 24.76 15.35 18.56
C GLY A 441 24.11 16.69 18.90
N THR A 442 23.89 17.58 17.93
CA THR A 442 23.17 18.84 18.12
C THR A 442 21.74 18.60 18.59
N ASP A 443 21.30 19.30 19.64
CA ASP A 443 19.92 19.24 20.12
C ASP A 443 18.95 19.94 19.15
N LEU A 444 17.84 19.28 18.86
CA LEU A 444 16.77 19.81 18.02
C LEU A 444 15.48 19.83 18.85
N ALA A 445 14.92 21.00 19.15
CA ALA A 445 13.70 21.10 19.95
C ALA A 445 12.52 20.43 19.25
N VAL A 446 11.65 19.74 19.98
CA VAL A 446 10.33 19.28 19.50
C VAL A 446 9.28 20.22 20.07
N ALA A 447 8.49 20.86 19.22
CA ALA A 447 7.46 21.82 19.59
C ALA A 447 6.05 21.32 19.23
N ALA A 448 5.03 21.98 19.77
CA ALA A 448 3.64 21.68 19.42
C ALA A 448 3.35 21.85 17.92
N ASP A 449 4.05 22.77 17.25
CA ASP A 449 3.92 23.01 15.81
C ASP A 449 4.52 21.88 14.94
N ASP A 450 5.32 20.97 15.52
CA ASP A 450 5.77 19.75 14.84
C ASP A 450 4.65 18.68 14.76
N VAL A 451 3.53 18.86 15.50
CA VAL A 451 2.43 17.89 15.56
C VAL A 451 1.46 18.11 14.41
N ALA A 452 1.43 17.14 13.49
CA ALA A 452 0.48 17.10 12.40
C ALA A 452 -0.78 16.30 12.77
N VAL A 453 -1.89 16.60 12.09
CA VAL A 453 -3.16 15.87 12.22
C VAL A 453 -3.44 15.09 10.93
N ALA A 454 -3.49 13.76 11.04
CA ALA A 454 -3.86 12.88 9.96
C ALA A 454 -5.30 13.17 9.49
N GLN A 455 -5.47 13.30 8.18
CA GLN A 455 -6.76 13.52 7.53
C GLN A 455 -7.39 12.21 7.02
N ILE A 456 -6.97 11.08 7.57
CA ILE A 456 -7.39 9.73 7.18
C ILE A 456 -7.71 8.91 8.42
N THR A 457 -8.52 7.87 8.23
CA THR A 457 -8.88 6.91 9.27
C THR A 457 -8.63 5.49 8.80
N THR A 458 -8.72 4.52 9.70
CA THR A 458 -8.63 3.08 9.38
C THR A 458 -9.69 2.64 8.37
N ARG A 459 -10.86 3.28 8.33
CA ARG A 459 -11.91 3.03 7.32
C ARG A 459 -11.40 3.26 5.90
N ASP A 460 -10.60 4.30 5.71
CA ASP A 460 -10.18 4.76 4.38
C ASP A 460 -9.14 3.81 3.75
N ILE A 461 -8.55 2.90 4.54
CA ILE A 461 -7.50 1.97 4.15
C ILE A 461 -7.88 0.49 4.35
N ASP A 462 -9.14 0.21 4.65
CA ASP A 462 -9.65 -1.15 4.84
C ASP A 462 -9.79 -1.90 3.51
N ARG A 463 -9.41 -3.19 3.49
CA ARG A 463 -9.55 -4.06 2.31
C ARG A 463 -10.97 -4.62 2.17
N GLY A 464 -11.78 -4.58 3.23
CA GLY A 464 -13.05 -5.31 3.29
C GLY A 464 -12.86 -6.80 3.03
N ASP A 465 -13.88 -7.41 2.41
CA ASP A 465 -13.89 -8.85 2.08
C ASP A 465 -13.22 -9.16 0.73
N HIS A 466 -12.53 -8.19 0.13
CA HIS A 466 -11.85 -8.40 -1.14
C HIS A 466 -10.56 -9.20 -0.96
N PRO A 467 -10.22 -10.12 -1.89
CA PRO A 467 -8.95 -10.85 -1.83
C PRO A 467 -7.74 -9.93 -1.99
N HIS A 468 -7.91 -8.86 -2.78
CA HIS A 468 -6.86 -7.91 -3.13
C HIS A 468 -7.40 -6.47 -3.06
N TYR A 469 -6.60 -5.53 -2.57
CA TYR A 469 -6.87 -4.09 -2.66
C TYR A 469 -7.09 -3.64 -4.10
N LEU A 470 -6.28 -4.14 -5.05
CA LEU A 470 -6.46 -3.80 -6.46
C LEU A 470 -7.88 -4.11 -6.96
N MET A 471 -8.42 -5.28 -6.62
CA MET A 471 -9.77 -5.67 -7.05
C MET A 471 -10.84 -4.82 -6.34
N LYS A 472 -10.65 -4.50 -5.06
CA LYS A 472 -11.50 -3.54 -4.35
C LYS A 472 -11.52 -2.21 -5.08
N GLU A 473 -10.35 -1.66 -5.40
CA GLU A 473 -10.21 -0.33 -5.97
C GLU A 473 -10.71 -0.25 -7.43
N ILE A 474 -10.54 -1.32 -8.22
CA ILE A 474 -11.22 -1.45 -9.53
C ILE A 474 -12.76 -1.41 -9.33
N GLY A 475 -13.27 -2.16 -8.35
CA GLY A 475 -14.69 -2.19 -8.03
C GLY A 475 -15.26 -0.87 -7.50
N GLU A 476 -14.46 -0.11 -6.76
CA GLU A 476 -14.82 1.21 -6.21
C GLU A 476 -14.72 2.34 -7.23
N SER A 477 -14.03 2.12 -8.35
CA SER A 477 -13.77 3.15 -9.37
C SER A 477 -15.02 3.89 -9.88
N PRO A 478 -16.19 3.25 -10.13
CA PRO A 478 -17.42 3.97 -10.51
C PRO A 478 -17.90 4.93 -9.41
N THR A 479 -17.83 4.50 -8.16
CA THR A 479 -18.22 5.30 -6.99
C THR A 479 -17.25 6.46 -6.79
N SER A 480 -15.94 6.24 -6.90
CA SER A 480 -14.93 7.31 -6.82
C SER A 480 -15.08 8.31 -7.96
N PHE A 481 -15.45 7.87 -9.17
CA PHE A 481 -15.77 8.75 -10.31
C PHE A 481 -16.99 9.62 -9.98
N ARG A 482 -18.09 9.00 -9.52
CA ARG A 482 -19.33 9.69 -9.12
C ARG A 482 -19.09 10.72 -8.01
N LYS A 483 -18.30 10.36 -6.98
CA LYS A 483 -17.89 11.28 -5.90
C LYS A 483 -17.12 12.49 -6.42
N THR A 484 -16.24 12.31 -7.41
CA THR A 484 -15.54 13.43 -8.05
C THR A 484 -16.52 14.41 -8.71
N LEU A 485 -17.58 13.92 -9.35
CA LEU A 485 -18.59 14.78 -10.00
C LEU A 485 -19.51 15.51 -9.01
N ARG A 486 -19.76 14.90 -7.85
CA ARG A 486 -20.76 15.37 -6.87
C ARG A 486 -20.53 16.84 -6.51
N GLY A 487 -21.60 17.64 -6.64
CA GLY A 487 -21.61 19.08 -6.37
C GLY A 487 -20.92 19.95 -7.44
N LYS A 488 -20.30 19.38 -8.48
CA LYS A 488 -19.53 20.14 -9.50
C LYS A 488 -20.28 20.31 -10.82
N ILE A 489 -21.50 19.80 -10.91
CA ILE A 489 -22.38 19.92 -12.08
C ILE A 489 -23.70 20.50 -11.59
N VAL A 490 -24.20 21.52 -12.28
CA VAL A 490 -25.48 22.17 -11.98
C VAL A 490 -26.38 22.13 -13.22
N GLU A 491 -27.68 21.98 -13.00
CA GLU A 491 -28.66 22.10 -14.06
C GLU A 491 -29.13 23.56 -14.17
N THR A 492 -29.10 24.09 -15.39
CA THR A 492 -29.54 25.45 -15.72
C THR A 492 -30.59 25.41 -16.83
N ASP A 493 -31.26 26.53 -17.09
CA ASP A 493 -32.18 26.65 -18.24
C ASP A 493 -31.49 26.35 -19.59
N ALA A 494 -30.17 26.52 -19.66
CA ALA A 494 -29.33 26.23 -20.83
C ALA A 494 -28.71 24.81 -20.81
N GLY A 495 -29.17 23.92 -19.94
CA GLY A 495 -28.65 22.56 -19.76
C GLY A 495 -27.64 22.43 -18.62
N LEU A 496 -26.94 21.30 -18.60
CA LEU A 496 -25.91 21.01 -17.59
C LEU A 496 -24.71 21.95 -17.75
N ARG A 497 -24.19 22.46 -16.63
CA ARG A 497 -22.99 23.31 -16.58
C ARG A 497 -22.06 22.85 -15.46
N VAL A 498 -20.77 23.13 -15.61
CA VAL A 498 -19.79 22.89 -14.56
C VAL A 498 -19.81 24.03 -13.55
N SER A 499 -19.75 23.70 -12.26
CA SER A 499 -19.61 24.65 -11.16
C SER A 499 -18.38 24.30 -10.35
N LEU A 500 -17.27 24.99 -10.63
CA LEU A 500 -16.04 24.93 -9.83
C LEU A 500 -15.91 26.26 -9.09
N GLY A 501 -15.61 26.22 -7.80
CA GLY A 501 -15.44 27.42 -6.97
C GLY A 501 -14.06 28.10 -7.13
N PRO A 502 -13.83 29.24 -6.46
CA PRO A 502 -12.56 29.96 -6.47
C PRO A 502 -11.41 29.18 -5.81
N SER A 503 -11.72 28.19 -4.96
CA SER A 503 -10.71 27.26 -4.41
C SER A 503 -10.10 26.33 -5.47
N VAL A 504 -10.79 26.13 -6.60
CA VAL A 504 -10.34 25.31 -7.72
C VAL A 504 -9.76 26.17 -8.83
N ILE A 505 -10.50 27.19 -9.25
CA ILE A 505 -10.06 28.17 -10.25
C ILE A 505 -10.21 29.57 -9.65
N PRO A 506 -9.12 30.15 -9.11
CA PRO A 506 -9.13 31.49 -8.54
C PRO A 506 -9.66 32.53 -9.52
N ASP A 507 -10.31 33.58 -9.02
CA ASP A 507 -10.91 34.63 -9.86
C ASP A 507 -9.86 35.32 -10.74
N GLU A 508 -8.65 35.56 -10.22
CA GLU A 508 -7.52 36.10 -10.98
C GLU A 508 -7.17 35.18 -12.17
N LEU A 509 -7.13 33.86 -11.97
CA LEU A 509 -6.86 32.92 -13.04
C LEU A 509 -7.98 32.89 -14.09
N ARG A 510 -9.25 33.00 -13.69
CA ARG A 510 -10.37 33.12 -14.63
C ARG A 510 -10.22 34.34 -15.52
N GLU A 511 -9.84 35.48 -14.95
CA GLU A 511 -9.62 36.70 -15.71
C GLU A 511 -8.47 36.54 -16.72
N LEU A 512 -7.37 35.89 -16.32
CA LEU A 512 -6.23 35.61 -17.20
C LEU A 512 -6.60 34.66 -18.36
N VAL A 513 -7.51 33.72 -18.14
CA VAL A 513 -8.05 32.85 -19.20
C VAL A 513 -8.97 33.65 -20.13
N ARG A 514 -9.96 34.37 -19.59
CA ARG A 514 -10.93 35.18 -20.37
C ARG A 514 -10.29 36.24 -21.25
N ASN A 515 -9.22 36.88 -20.77
CA ASN A 515 -8.57 37.96 -21.49
C ASN A 515 -7.48 37.48 -22.47
N GLY A 516 -7.24 36.17 -22.57
CA GLY A 516 -6.26 35.57 -23.47
C GLY A 516 -4.80 35.70 -23.01
N THR A 517 -4.54 35.99 -21.73
CA THR A 517 -3.17 35.97 -21.18
C THR A 517 -2.66 34.54 -21.08
N ILE A 518 -3.50 33.62 -20.59
CA ILE A 518 -3.20 32.19 -20.66
C ILE A 518 -3.44 31.72 -22.08
N THR A 519 -2.36 31.41 -22.79
CA THR A 519 -2.41 30.89 -24.16
C THR A 519 -2.06 29.41 -24.23
N ARG A 520 -1.58 28.83 -23.12
CA ARG A 520 -1.15 27.44 -23.03
C ARG A 520 -1.58 26.74 -21.76
N VAL A 521 -2.04 25.50 -21.89
CA VAL A 521 -2.30 24.57 -20.78
C VAL A 521 -1.40 23.36 -20.90
N LEU A 522 -0.61 23.06 -19.87
CA LEU A 522 0.20 21.85 -19.79
C LEU A 522 -0.29 20.95 -18.67
N ALA A 523 -0.81 19.77 -19.02
CA ALA A 523 -1.09 18.72 -18.05
C ALA A 523 0.20 17.96 -17.74
N ILE A 524 0.56 17.88 -16.45
CA ILE A 524 1.79 17.20 -16.01
C ILE A 524 1.51 16.16 -14.94
N GLY A 525 2.32 15.11 -14.92
CA GLY A 525 2.29 14.06 -13.93
C GLY A 525 3.40 13.05 -14.18
N GLN A 526 3.32 11.90 -13.50
CA GLN A 526 4.18 10.73 -13.74
C GLN A 526 3.33 9.46 -13.82
N GLY A 527 3.79 8.45 -14.56
CA GLY A 527 3.10 7.16 -14.70
C GLY A 527 1.63 7.29 -15.10
N THR A 528 0.75 6.55 -14.42
CA THR A 528 -0.71 6.59 -14.63
C THR A 528 -1.30 8.01 -14.52
N ALA A 529 -0.80 8.87 -13.63
CA ALA A 529 -1.28 10.25 -13.51
C ALA A 529 -0.95 11.11 -14.75
N ALA A 530 0.20 10.87 -15.39
CA ALA A 530 0.52 11.51 -16.66
C ALA A 530 -0.41 11.05 -17.78
N VAL A 531 -0.78 9.75 -17.80
CA VAL A 531 -1.75 9.21 -18.77
C VAL A 531 -3.14 9.81 -18.53
N ALA A 532 -3.59 9.93 -17.27
CA ALA A 532 -4.83 10.63 -16.94
C ALA A 532 -4.82 12.10 -17.41
N GLY A 533 -3.67 12.79 -17.29
CA GLY A 533 -3.48 14.14 -17.82
C GLY A 533 -3.69 14.27 -19.33
N GLN A 534 -3.47 13.20 -20.11
CA GLN A 534 -3.77 13.18 -21.54
C GLN A 534 -5.28 13.29 -21.81
N ALA A 535 -6.13 12.80 -20.91
CA ALA A 535 -7.58 12.94 -21.06
C ALA A 535 -8.03 14.40 -20.90
N LEU A 536 -7.42 15.16 -19.97
CA LEU A 536 -7.65 16.60 -19.87
C LEU A 536 -7.22 17.30 -21.16
N ALA A 537 -6.03 16.97 -21.66
CA ALA A 537 -5.50 17.60 -22.87
C ALA A 537 -6.38 17.31 -24.09
N ALA A 538 -6.74 16.03 -24.31
CA ALA A 538 -7.61 15.62 -25.40
C ALA A 538 -9.03 16.20 -25.28
N GLY A 539 -9.56 16.29 -24.04
CA GLY A 539 -10.87 16.88 -23.78
C GLY A 539 -10.90 18.38 -24.06
N LEU A 540 -9.87 19.12 -23.64
CA LEU A 540 -9.77 20.55 -23.90
C LEU A 540 -9.56 20.83 -25.39
N ASP A 541 -8.65 20.12 -26.05
CA ASP A 541 -8.38 20.24 -27.49
C ASP A 541 -9.65 20.02 -28.33
N ALA A 542 -10.43 18.97 -28.00
CA ALA A 542 -11.69 18.68 -28.67
C ALA A 542 -12.76 19.77 -28.48
N LEU A 543 -12.69 20.52 -27.38
CA LEU A 543 -13.61 21.61 -27.04
C LEU A 543 -13.15 22.98 -27.55
N THR A 544 -11.89 23.10 -28.00
CA THR A 544 -11.30 24.32 -28.57
C THR A 544 -10.73 24.07 -29.98
N PRO A 545 -11.57 23.66 -30.94
CA PRO A 545 -11.12 23.18 -32.25
C PRO A 545 -10.51 24.28 -33.14
N ASN A 546 -10.67 25.57 -32.79
CA ASN A 546 -10.10 26.66 -33.57
C ASN A 546 -8.73 27.13 -33.02
N GLY A 547 -8.20 26.46 -31.99
CA GLY A 547 -6.91 26.78 -31.40
C GLY A 547 -6.96 28.01 -30.49
N GLU A 548 -8.06 28.21 -29.76
CA GLU A 548 -8.22 29.27 -28.77
C GLU A 548 -7.17 29.17 -27.65
N ILE A 549 -6.72 27.95 -27.35
CA ILE A 549 -5.66 27.68 -26.38
C ILE A 549 -4.82 26.48 -26.85
N GLU A 550 -3.51 26.55 -26.67
CA GLU A 550 -2.62 25.41 -26.93
C GLU A 550 -2.64 24.47 -25.74
N VAL A 551 -2.92 23.19 -25.94
CA VAL A 551 -2.95 22.20 -24.87
C VAL A 551 -2.05 21.00 -25.17
N GLU A 552 -1.27 20.58 -24.17
CA GLU A 552 -0.41 19.40 -24.26
C GLU A 552 -0.37 18.66 -22.92
N ALA A 553 -0.24 17.34 -22.96
CA ALA A 553 0.15 16.53 -21.81
C ALA A 553 1.63 16.15 -21.92
N VAL A 554 2.41 16.42 -20.87
CA VAL A 554 3.85 16.17 -20.84
C VAL A 554 4.26 15.57 -19.49
N LEU A 555 5.24 14.67 -19.50
CA LEU A 555 5.82 14.18 -18.25
C LEU A 555 6.43 15.34 -17.46
N ALA A 556 6.25 15.35 -16.14
CA ALA A 556 6.76 16.44 -15.31
C ALA A 556 8.29 16.60 -15.42
N THR A 557 9.01 15.47 -15.51
CA THR A 557 10.47 15.44 -15.74
C THR A 557 10.85 15.99 -17.10
N GLU A 558 10.14 15.65 -18.18
CA GLU A 558 10.40 16.18 -19.52
C GLU A 558 10.21 17.70 -19.60
N LEU A 559 9.17 18.22 -18.92
CA LEU A 559 8.96 19.66 -18.81
C LEU A 559 10.16 20.33 -18.13
N SER A 560 10.51 19.86 -16.93
CA SER A 560 11.60 20.46 -16.13
C SER A 560 13.00 20.25 -16.74
N GLY A 561 13.22 19.17 -17.47
CA GLY A 561 14.51 18.84 -18.06
C GLY A 561 14.77 19.60 -19.36
N PHE A 562 13.73 19.79 -20.21
CA PHE A 562 13.95 20.14 -21.61
C PHE A 562 13.01 21.21 -22.19
N ARG A 563 11.86 21.48 -21.56
CA ARG A 563 10.83 22.36 -22.15
C ARG A 563 10.56 23.65 -21.37
N LEU A 564 11.41 23.94 -20.39
CA LEU A 564 11.36 25.16 -19.60
C LEU A 564 11.61 26.42 -20.44
N ARG A 565 10.70 27.39 -20.36
CA ARG A 565 10.89 28.74 -20.94
C ARG A 565 11.30 29.74 -19.85
N PRO A 566 12.07 30.80 -20.16
CA PRO A 566 12.45 31.81 -19.15
C PRO A 566 11.25 32.51 -18.50
N ASP A 567 10.18 32.71 -19.27
CA ASP A 567 8.90 33.25 -18.82
C ASP A 567 7.81 32.23 -19.16
N MET A 568 6.97 31.95 -18.17
CA MET A 568 5.84 31.02 -18.27
C MET A 568 4.55 31.65 -17.73
N SER A 569 4.48 32.99 -17.62
CA SER A 569 3.28 33.71 -17.18
C SER A 569 2.05 33.52 -18.08
N ASP A 570 2.26 33.12 -19.33
CA ASP A 570 1.24 32.74 -20.32
C ASP A 570 0.74 31.28 -20.17
N THR A 571 1.26 30.54 -19.19
CA THR A 571 1.08 29.08 -19.07
C THR A 571 0.32 28.72 -17.79
N LEU A 572 -0.74 27.93 -17.97
CA LEU A 572 -1.41 27.21 -16.89
C LEU A 572 -0.89 25.77 -16.84
N ILE A 573 -0.39 25.36 -15.67
CA ILE A 573 0.03 24.00 -15.37
C ILE A 573 -1.11 23.30 -14.64
N VAL A 574 -1.53 22.14 -15.14
CA VAL A 574 -2.41 21.23 -14.41
C VAL A 574 -1.59 20.05 -13.89
N ALA A 575 -1.23 20.08 -12.61
CA ALA A 575 -0.43 19.05 -11.97
C ALA A 575 -1.32 17.92 -11.44
N VAL A 576 -1.19 16.73 -11.98
CA VAL A 576 -1.98 15.54 -11.63
C VAL A 576 -1.14 14.60 -10.76
N SER A 577 -1.62 14.28 -9.56
CA SER A 577 -0.96 13.32 -8.65
C SER A 577 -1.96 12.67 -7.71
N GLN A 578 -1.84 11.35 -7.48
CA GLN A 578 -2.68 10.67 -6.48
C GLN A 578 -2.26 11.05 -5.05
N SER A 579 -0.97 10.92 -4.73
CA SER A 579 -0.45 11.12 -3.37
C SER A 579 -0.21 12.59 -3.01
N GLY A 580 -0.03 13.45 -4.02
CA GLY A 580 0.40 14.83 -3.86
C GLY A 580 1.83 14.99 -3.31
N THR A 581 2.58 13.90 -3.16
CA THR A 581 3.95 13.87 -2.62
C THR A 581 4.97 13.39 -3.65
N THR A 582 4.57 13.16 -4.91
CA THR A 582 5.47 12.72 -5.99
C THR A 582 6.59 13.74 -6.19
N THR A 583 7.82 13.37 -5.85
CA THR A 583 8.98 14.28 -5.80
C THR A 583 9.21 15.00 -7.14
N ASP A 584 9.20 14.27 -8.25
CA ASP A 584 9.44 14.86 -9.57
C ASP A 584 8.37 15.88 -9.97
N THR A 585 7.11 15.57 -9.71
CA THR A 585 5.98 16.48 -10.00
C THR A 585 6.06 17.73 -9.15
N ASN A 586 6.28 17.57 -7.85
CA ASN A 586 6.41 18.67 -6.89
C ASN A 586 7.61 19.58 -7.22
N ARG A 587 8.77 19.00 -7.56
CA ARG A 587 9.94 19.75 -8.00
C ARG A 587 9.69 20.52 -9.30
N THR A 588 9.03 19.90 -10.29
CA THR A 588 8.66 20.59 -11.53
C THR A 588 7.73 21.77 -11.24
N VAL A 589 6.74 21.59 -10.36
CA VAL A 589 5.83 22.66 -9.93
C VAL A 589 6.59 23.84 -9.32
N ASP A 590 7.54 23.60 -8.42
CA ASP A 590 8.36 24.68 -7.85
C ASP A 590 9.11 25.46 -8.94
N ILE A 591 9.68 24.76 -9.92
CA ILE A 591 10.47 25.36 -11.00
C ILE A 591 9.60 26.23 -11.93
N VAL A 592 8.42 25.75 -12.33
CA VAL A 592 7.55 26.48 -13.26
C VAL A 592 6.88 27.69 -12.59
N ARG A 593 6.51 27.57 -11.31
CA ARG A 593 6.01 28.70 -10.51
C ARG A 593 7.03 29.81 -10.38
N ASN A 594 8.29 29.46 -10.14
CA ASN A 594 9.39 30.43 -10.13
C ASN A 594 9.59 31.17 -11.46
N ARG A 595 8.93 30.73 -12.54
CA ARG A 595 8.90 31.40 -13.85
C ARG A 595 7.56 32.03 -14.21
N GLY A 596 6.67 32.17 -13.22
CA GLY A 596 5.39 32.88 -13.36
C GLY A 596 4.21 32.02 -13.80
N ALA A 597 4.38 30.71 -13.98
CA ALA A 597 3.26 29.84 -14.35
C ALA A 597 2.21 29.75 -13.23
N ASN A 598 0.94 29.72 -13.63
CA ASN A 598 -0.17 29.40 -12.71
C ASN A 598 -0.33 27.89 -12.60
N VAL A 599 -0.75 27.38 -11.44
CA VAL A 599 -0.84 25.95 -11.15
C VAL A 599 -2.19 25.58 -10.56
N ILE A 600 -2.90 24.66 -11.22
CA ILE A 600 -4.01 23.91 -10.63
C ILE A 600 -3.54 22.50 -10.33
N ALA A 601 -3.79 22.00 -9.11
CA ALA A 601 -3.53 20.61 -8.74
C ALA A 601 -4.80 19.76 -8.85
N ILE A 602 -4.73 18.61 -9.52
CA ILE A 602 -5.71 17.53 -9.41
C ILE A 602 -5.11 16.47 -8.49
N VAL A 603 -5.66 16.35 -7.28
CA VAL A 603 -5.05 15.54 -6.22
C VAL A 603 -6.06 14.85 -5.33
N ASN A 604 -5.72 13.65 -4.86
CA ASN A 604 -6.60 12.89 -3.98
C ASN A 604 -6.30 13.10 -2.51
N ARG A 605 -5.06 13.42 -2.12
CA ARG A 605 -4.67 13.59 -0.72
C ARG A 605 -4.79 15.05 -0.29
N ARG A 606 -5.72 15.33 0.64
CA ARG A 606 -5.80 16.62 1.34
C ARG A 606 -4.54 16.89 2.18
N GLY A 607 -4.08 18.14 2.19
CA GLY A 607 -2.90 18.57 2.95
C GLY A 607 -1.61 17.89 2.49
N SER A 608 -1.46 17.71 1.18
CA SER A 608 -0.24 17.16 0.58
C SER A 608 0.68 18.28 0.12
N ASP A 609 1.97 18.00 -0.06
CA ASP A 609 2.94 19.00 -0.51
C ASP A 609 2.47 19.73 -1.78
N LEU A 610 1.80 19.03 -2.71
CA LEU A 610 1.29 19.62 -3.93
C LEU A 610 0.12 20.59 -3.69
N THR A 611 -0.73 20.36 -2.68
CA THR A 611 -1.84 21.26 -2.36
C THR A 611 -1.35 22.62 -1.89
N ASP A 612 -0.22 22.64 -1.16
CA ASP A 612 0.35 23.88 -0.61
C ASP A 612 1.06 24.71 -1.68
N ARG A 613 1.44 24.08 -2.79
CA ARG A 613 2.17 24.70 -3.89
C ARG A 613 1.25 25.18 -5.02
N ALA A 614 -0.01 24.77 -5.06
CA ALA A 614 -0.92 25.10 -6.16
C ALA A 614 -1.69 26.40 -5.88
N ASP A 615 -2.06 27.13 -6.94
CA ASP A 615 -2.94 28.31 -6.83
C ASP A 615 -4.42 27.89 -6.69
N GLY A 616 -4.78 26.75 -7.27
CA GLY A 616 -6.09 26.14 -7.13
C GLY A 616 -6.00 24.61 -7.00
N VAL A 617 -6.95 24.01 -6.29
CA VAL A 617 -6.94 22.56 -6.02
C VAL A 617 -8.30 21.94 -6.34
N LEU A 618 -8.29 20.97 -7.26
CA LEU A 618 -9.42 20.09 -7.55
C LEU A 618 -9.21 18.73 -6.90
N TYR A 619 -9.93 18.48 -5.81
CA TYR A 619 -9.89 17.17 -5.15
C TYR A 619 -10.66 16.12 -5.95
N THR A 620 -10.03 14.96 -6.15
CA THR A 620 -10.71 13.75 -6.64
C THR A 620 -11.46 13.06 -5.51
N SER A 621 -12.56 12.37 -5.83
CA SER A 621 -13.42 11.71 -4.85
C SER A 621 -13.82 12.68 -3.71
N ASP A 622 -13.55 12.34 -2.45
CA ASP A 622 -13.74 13.20 -1.27
C ASP A 622 -12.42 13.80 -0.72
N GLY A 623 -11.29 13.53 -1.37
CA GLY A 623 -9.96 13.92 -0.91
C GLY A 623 -9.38 13.05 0.22
N ARG A 624 -10.03 11.91 0.52
CA ARG A 624 -9.63 10.93 1.55
C ARG A 624 -9.63 9.49 1.04
N ASP A 625 -9.97 9.27 -0.23
CA ASP A 625 -10.15 7.96 -0.86
C ASP A 625 -8.79 7.28 -1.18
N VAL A 626 -8.08 6.83 -0.14
CA VAL A 626 -6.71 6.29 -0.26
C VAL A 626 -6.68 5.08 -1.18
N GLU A 627 -5.65 5.04 -2.03
CA GLU A 627 -5.32 3.90 -2.89
C GLU A 627 -4.15 3.15 -2.23
N MET A 628 -4.40 1.92 -1.81
CA MET A 628 -3.49 1.05 -1.07
C MET A 628 -2.72 0.12 -2.01
N SER A 629 -3.35 -0.32 -3.10
CA SER A 629 -2.64 -1.03 -4.17
C SER A 629 -1.53 -0.16 -4.73
N VAL A 630 -0.40 -0.76 -5.07
CA VAL A 630 0.68 -0.02 -5.74
C VAL A 630 0.27 0.38 -7.17
N ALA A 631 -0.46 -0.49 -7.86
CA ALA A 631 -0.95 -0.21 -9.21
C ALA A 631 -2.23 0.65 -9.12
N SER A 632 -2.13 1.90 -9.57
CA SER A 632 -3.24 2.85 -9.53
C SER A 632 -4.41 2.45 -10.44
N THR A 633 -5.65 2.58 -9.95
CA THR A 633 -6.91 2.26 -10.62
C THR A 633 -7.97 3.34 -10.40
N LYS A 634 -8.66 3.39 -9.26
CA LYS A 634 -9.71 4.38 -8.97
C LYS A 634 -9.21 5.83 -9.10
N ALA A 635 -7.96 6.09 -8.74
CA ALA A 635 -7.39 7.43 -8.89
C ALA A 635 -7.31 7.86 -10.36
N PHE A 636 -6.99 6.95 -11.29
CA PHE A 636 -6.98 7.25 -12.73
C PHE A 636 -8.36 7.72 -13.23
N TYR A 637 -9.42 6.97 -12.91
CA TYR A 637 -10.78 7.29 -13.31
C TYR A 637 -11.25 8.62 -12.72
N SER A 638 -11.00 8.85 -11.43
CA SER A 638 -11.35 10.12 -10.79
C SER A 638 -10.53 11.30 -11.32
N GLN A 639 -9.25 11.09 -11.67
CA GLN A 639 -8.42 12.12 -12.32
C GLN A 639 -8.95 12.47 -13.71
N ILE A 640 -9.45 11.51 -14.48
CA ILE A 640 -10.12 11.77 -15.76
C ILE A 640 -11.41 12.58 -15.54
N ALA A 641 -12.25 12.20 -14.57
CA ALA A 641 -13.46 12.94 -14.25
C ALA A 641 -13.14 14.41 -13.91
N ALA A 642 -12.19 14.63 -13.00
CA ALA A 642 -11.71 15.95 -12.63
C ALA A 642 -11.12 16.72 -13.83
N GLY A 643 -10.34 16.02 -14.66
CA GLY A 643 -9.72 16.59 -15.85
C GLY A 643 -10.75 17.08 -16.87
N LEU A 644 -11.79 16.28 -17.16
CA LEU A 644 -12.87 16.64 -18.07
C LEU A 644 -13.71 17.81 -17.54
N LEU A 645 -14.02 17.83 -16.23
CA LEU A 645 -14.70 18.98 -15.61
C LEU A 645 -13.87 20.26 -15.73
N LEU A 646 -12.56 20.16 -15.50
CA LEU A 646 -11.66 21.30 -15.62
C LEU A 646 -11.54 21.77 -17.08
N SER A 647 -11.46 20.85 -18.06
CA SER A 647 -11.48 21.20 -19.49
C SER A 647 -12.74 21.99 -19.84
N ILE A 648 -13.92 21.50 -19.44
CA ILE A 648 -15.20 22.17 -19.70
C ILE A 648 -15.26 23.54 -19.01
N ALA A 649 -14.80 23.64 -17.77
CA ALA A 649 -14.75 24.92 -17.06
C ALA A 649 -13.82 25.94 -17.74
N ILE A 650 -12.63 25.52 -18.18
CA ILE A 650 -11.71 26.40 -18.93
C ILE A 650 -12.36 26.82 -20.25
N THR A 651 -13.02 25.90 -20.98
CA THR A 651 -13.74 26.25 -22.21
C THR A 651 -14.90 27.22 -21.95
N ASP A 652 -15.66 27.06 -20.86
CA ASP A 652 -16.71 28.01 -20.48
C ASP A 652 -16.14 29.42 -20.25
N GLU A 653 -14.94 29.53 -19.67
CA GLU A 653 -14.25 30.82 -19.49
C GLU A 653 -13.72 31.42 -20.81
N LEU A 654 -13.34 30.59 -21.77
CA LEU A 654 -12.84 31.03 -23.08
C LEU A 654 -13.96 31.43 -24.04
N LEU A 655 -15.03 30.63 -24.11
CA LEU A 655 -16.05 30.70 -25.17
C LEU A 655 -17.41 31.22 -24.69
N GLY A 656 -17.64 31.32 -23.37
CA GLY A 656 -18.95 31.65 -22.83
C GLY A 656 -20.02 30.65 -23.25
N ASP A 657 -21.07 31.12 -23.93
CA ASP A 657 -22.20 30.29 -24.38
C ASP A 657 -22.02 29.63 -25.75
N GLU A 658 -20.94 29.94 -26.49
CA GLU A 658 -20.64 29.24 -27.73
C GLU A 658 -20.41 27.75 -27.46
N MET A 659 -20.96 26.85 -28.28
CA MET A 659 -20.91 25.39 -28.12
C MET A 659 -21.44 24.83 -26.78
N ALA A 660 -22.28 25.60 -26.06
CA ALA A 660 -22.86 25.16 -24.78
C ALA A 660 -23.62 23.83 -24.89
N ASP A 661 -24.36 23.60 -25.98
CA ASP A 661 -25.12 22.36 -26.20
C ASP A 661 -24.23 21.11 -26.29
N ASP A 662 -23.07 21.22 -26.94
CA ASP A 662 -22.11 20.10 -27.04
C ASP A 662 -21.47 19.80 -25.68
N ARG A 663 -21.13 20.85 -24.91
CA ARG A 663 -20.62 20.68 -23.53
C ARG A 663 -21.68 20.09 -22.60
N ALA A 664 -22.94 20.51 -22.71
CA ALA A 664 -24.04 19.93 -21.94
C ALA A 664 -24.27 18.45 -22.30
N ALA A 665 -24.16 18.08 -23.59
CA ALA A 665 -24.23 16.69 -24.03
C ALA A 665 -23.07 15.84 -23.49
N LEU A 666 -21.83 16.39 -23.51
CA LEU A 666 -20.67 15.73 -22.93
C LEU A 666 -20.82 15.54 -21.41
N LEU A 667 -21.28 16.56 -20.69
CA LEU A 667 -21.55 16.47 -19.25
C LEU A 667 -22.58 15.39 -18.93
N LYS A 668 -23.64 15.28 -19.74
CA LYS A 668 -24.61 14.20 -19.61
C LYS A 668 -23.93 12.83 -19.75
N GLY A 669 -23.10 12.64 -20.78
CA GLY A 669 -22.32 11.42 -20.95
C GLY A 669 -21.40 11.12 -19.76
N ILE A 670 -20.74 12.14 -19.20
CA ILE A 670 -19.90 12.02 -18.00
C ILE A 670 -20.72 11.56 -16.78
N THR A 671 -21.93 12.10 -16.59
CA THR A 671 -22.82 11.71 -15.47
C THR A 671 -23.37 10.29 -15.60
N GLU A 672 -23.53 9.77 -16.81
CA GLU A 672 -24.02 8.41 -17.08
C GLU A 672 -22.90 7.36 -17.01
N LEU A 673 -21.63 7.79 -17.13
CA LEU A 673 -20.47 6.91 -17.20
C LEU A 673 -20.29 5.95 -16.01
N PRO A 674 -20.53 6.34 -14.74
CA PRO A 674 -20.43 5.41 -13.61
C PRO A 674 -21.31 4.15 -13.77
N ALA A 675 -22.53 4.29 -14.30
CA ALA A 675 -23.41 3.14 -14.54
C ALA A 675 -22.88 2.24 -15.67
N ALA A 676 -22.28 2.84 -16.71
CA ALA A 676 -21.61 2.08 -17.76
C ALA A 676 -20.37 1.33 -17.24
N MET A 677 -19.60 1.96 -16.35
CA MET A 677 -18.47 1.33 -15.66
C MET A 677 -18.92 0.14 -14.81
N GLU A 678 -19.98 0.28 -14.01
CA GLU A 678 -20.60 -0.82 -13.25
C GLU A 678 -20.99 -1.99 -14.17
N THR A 679 -21.56 -1.70 -15.34
CA THR A 679 -21.89 -2.74 -16.33
C THR A 679 -20.65 -3.48 -16.88
N VAL A 680 -19.50 -2.80 -16.98
CA VAL A 680 -18.23 -3.46 -17.37
C VAL A 680 -17.70 -4.34 -16.24
N LEU A 681 -17.81 -3.91 -14.98
CA LEU A 681 -17.46 -4.71 -13.80
C LEU A 681 -18.28 -6.01 -13.75
N ASP A 682 -19.58 -5.94 -14.04
CA ASP A 682 -20.47 -7.10 -14.11
C ASP A 682 -20.08 -8.10 -15.22
N ARG A 683 -19.25 -7.67 -16.19
CA ARG A 683 -18.73 -8.51 -17.29
C ARG A 683 -17.36 -9.13 -16.97
N ARG A 684 -16.88 -9.04 -15.72
CA ARG A 684 -15.60 -9.63 -15.26
C ARG A 684 -15.45 -11.10 -15.65
N ASP A 685 -16.50 -11.90 -15.60
CA ASP A 685 -16.41 -13.33 -15.95
C ASP A 685 -15.96 -13.56 -17.41
N ILE A 686 -16.53 -12.81 -18.35
CA ILE A 686 -16.19 -12.89 -19.78
C ILE A 686 -14.76 -12.39 -20.02
N ILE A 687 -14.41 -11.28 -19.37
CA ILE A 687 -13.07 -10.67 -19.47
C ILE A 687 -12.01 -11.62 -18.89
N GLY A 688 -12.29 -12.20 -17.73
CA GLY A 688 -11.41 -13.14 -17.05
C GLY A 688 -11.25 -14.45 -17.81
N GLU A 689 -12.29 -14.91 -18.49
CA GLU A 689 -12.16 -16.09 -19.36
C GLU A 689 -11.19 -15.85 -20.52
N ALA A 690 -11.31 -14.69 -21.19
CA ALA A 690 -10.35 -14.32 -22.22
C ALA A 690 -8.92 -14.18 -21.67
N ALA A 691 -8.76 -13.60 -20.48
CA ALA A 691 -7.46 -13.47 -19.82
C ALA A 691 -6.84 -14.84 -19.52
N ARG A 692 -7.56 -15.73 -18.83
CA ARG A 692 -7.10 -17.08 -18.49
C ARG A 692 -6.77 -17.91 -19.74
N GLN A 693 -7.56 -17.78 -20.80
CA GLN A 693 -7.37 -18.56 -22.01
C GLN A 693 -6.16 -18.10 -22.84
N PHE A 694 -5.96 -16.78 -22.98
CA PHE A 694 -5.02 -16.25 -23.98
C PHE A 694 -3.73 -15.66 -23.41
N ALA A 695 -3.71 -15.22 -22.14
CA ALA A 695 -2.54 -14.58 -21.55
C ALA A 695 -1.38 -15.55 -21.26
N PRO A 696 -1.56 -16.69 -20.57
CA PRO A 696 -0.44 -17.46 -20.02
C PRO A 696 0.51 -18.04 -21.08
N SER A 697 -0.03 -18.51 -22.20
CA SER A 697 0.77 -19.12 -23.27
C SER A 697 1.53 -18.12 -24.15
N ARG A 698 1.32 -16.80 -23.96
CA ARG A 698 1.81 -15.76 -24.88
C ARG A 698 2.97 -14.97 -24.30
N ARG A 699 4.10 -15.00 -25.00
CA ARG A 699 5.32 -14.30 -24.58
C ARG A 699 5.26 -12.79 -24.84
N TYR A 700 4.91 -12.40 -26.07
CA TYR A 700 4.94 -11.00 -26.53
C TYR A 700 3.54 -10.39 -26.54
N TRP A 701 3.42 -9.18 -25.97
CA TRP A 701 2.15 -8.51 -25.78
C TRP A 701 2.24 -7.07 -26.31
N ALA A 702 1.14 -6.56 -26.86
CA ALA A 702 1.03 -5.19 -27.31
C ALA A 702 -0.36 -4.61 -27.04
N MET A 703 -0.42 -3.31 -26.80
CA MET A 703 -1.65 -2.56 -26.60
C MET A 703 -1.80 -1.59 -27.77
N VAL A 704 -3.00 -1.51 -28.35
CA VAL A 704 -3.26 -0.58 -29.45
C VAL A 704 -4.58 0.15 -29.27
N GLY A 705 -4.65 1.36 -29.80
CA GLY A 705 -5.88 2.16 -29.82
C GLY A 705 -5.78 3.33 -30.79
N ASN A 706 -6.91 4.01 -31.02
CA ASN A 706 -7.03 5.16 -31.93
C ASN A 706 -7.68 6.36 -31.24
N GLY A 707 -7.24 7.56 -31.58
CA GLY A 707 -7.76 8.79 -30.96
C GLY A 707 -7.69 8.69 -29.42
N PRO A 708 -8.80 8.97 -28.69
CA PRO A 708 -8.85 8.81 -27.23
C PRO A 708 -8.52 7.40 -26.73
N ASN A 709 -8.77 6.34 -27.52
CA ASN A 709 -8.39 4.96 -27.13
C ASN A 709 -6.87 4.75 -27.04
N ARG A 710 -6.03 5.68 -27.52
CA ARG A 710 -4.59 5.64 -27.23
C ARG A 710 -4.28 5.88 -25.75
N ILE A 711 -5.09 6.69 -25.07
CA ILE A 711 -4.98 6.92 -23.62
C ILE A 711 -5.24 5.59 -22.89
N ALA A 712 -6.29 4.86 -23.29
CA ALA A 712 -6.59 3.54 -22.77
C ALA A 712 -5.45 2.55 -23.03
N ALA A 713 -4.95 2.47 -24.27
CA ALA A 713 -3.86 1.57 -24.61
C ALA A 713 -2.59 1.84 -23.79
N GLN A 714 -2.27 3.11 -23.52
CA GLN A 714 -1.12 3.47 -22.69
C GLN A 714 -1.31 3.10 -21.21
N GLU A 715 -2.50 3.34 -20.64
CA GLU A 715 -2.78 2.98 -19.25
C GLU A 715 -2.84 1.46 -19.06
N VAL A 716 -3.50 0.74 -19.97
CA VAL A 716 -3.55 -0.72 -19.96
C VAL A 716 -2.13 -1.29 -20.09
N ARG A 717 -1.26 -0.71 -20.93
CA ARG A 717 0.16 -1.08 -20.99
C ARG A 717 0.83 -0.94 -19.63
N VAL A 718 0.65 0.19 -18.93
CA VAL A 718 1.23 0.42 -17.60
C VAL A 718 0.74 -0.66 -16.63
N LYS A 719 -0.57 -0.89 -16.53
CA LYS A 719 -1.12 -1.90 -15.59
C LYS A 719 -0.66 -3.30 -15.89
N LEU A 720 -0.70 -3.74 -17.14
CA LEU A 720 -0.28 -5.09 -17.48
C LEU A 720 1.24 -5.28 -17.32
N SER A 721 2.04 -4.22 -17.51
CA SER A 721 3.47 -4.25 -17.18
C SER A 721 3.71 -4.39 -15.68
N GLU A 722 2.97 -3.66 -14.85
CA GLU A 722 3.05 -3.73 -13.39
C GLU A 722 2.56 -5.08 -12.84
N LEU A 723 1.45 -5.61 -13.37
CA LEU A 723 0.79 -6.81 -12.84
C LEU A 723 1.34 -8.11 -13.43
N CYS A 724 1.78 -8.11 -14.69
CA CYS A 724 2.21 -9.34 -15.39
C CYS A 724 3.73 -9.44 -15.60
N TYR A 725 4.49 -8.39 -15.22
CA TYR A 725 5.94 -8.28 -15.38
C TYR A 725 6.43 -8.49 -16.81
N LYS A 726 5.74 -7.83 -17.75
CA LYS A 726 6.10 -7.84 -19.17
C LYS A 726 6.52 -6.45 -19.63
N SER A 727 7.50 -6.40 -20.51
CA SER A 727 7.69 -5.24 -21.38
C SER A 727 6.64 -5.31 -22.49
N ILE A 728 5.80 -4.28 -22.56
CA ILE A 728 4.64 -4.24 -23.44
C ILE A 728 4.75 -2.97 -24.29
N ALA A 729 4.58 -3.10 -25.60
CA ALA A 729 4.50 -1.96 -26.51
C ALA A 729 3.09 -1.34 -26.49
N ALA A 730 3.00 -0.01 -26.68
CA ALA A 730 1.74 0.66 -26.94
C ALA A 730 1.84 1.51 -28.22
N ASP A 731 1.00 1.19 -29.19
CA ASP A 731 1.05 1.78 -30.54
C ASP A 731 -0.32 2.32 -30.97
N SER A 732 -0.32 3.11 -32.05
CA SER A 732 -1.57 3.32 -32.81
C SER A 732 -1.91 2.03 -33.56
N THR A 733 -3.19 1.68 -33.66
CA THR A 733 -3.63 0.40 -34.27
C THR A 733 -3.05 0.18 -35.66
N GLU A 734 -3.16 1.15 -36.56
CA GLU A 734 -2.69 1.02 -37.94
C GLU A 734 -1.16 1.01 -38.05
N ASP A 735 -0.46 1.63 -37.09
CA ASP A 735 1.01 1.73 -37.11
C ASP A 735 1.67 0.42 -36.65
N LYS A 736 0.95 -0.41 -35.89
CA LYS A 736 1.45 -1.70 -35.39
C LYS A 736 1.99 -2.62 -36.49
N LYS A 737 1.39 -2.59 -37.68
CA LYS A 737 1.84 -3.40 -38.83
C LYS A 737 3.20 -2.96 -39.38
N HIS A 738 3.66 -1.75 -39.07
CA HIS A 738 4.93 -1.18 -39.49
C HIS A 738 6.09 -1.43 -38.51
N ILE A 739 5.81 -1.97 -37.32
CA ILE A 739 6.78 -2.10 -36.23
C ILE A 739 7.20 -3.57 -36.03
N ASP A 740 6.31 -4.42 -35.48
CA ASP A 740 6.70 -5.74 -34.94
C ASP A 740 5.59 -6.80 -35.04
N LEU A 741 4.75 -6.76 -36.08
CA LEU A 741 3.67 -7.74 -36.27
C LEU A 741 4.17 -9.21 -36.36
N SER A 742 5.44 -9.42 -36.67
CA SER A 742 6.08 -10.74 -36.77
C SER A 742 6.35 -11.44 -35.44
N SER A 743 6.18 -10.76 -34.30
CA SER A 743 6.36 -11.36 -32.96
C SER A 743 5.19 -12.27 -32.52
N GLU A 744 4.17 -12.45 -33.36
CA GLU A 744 2.92 -13.17 -33.08
C GLU A 744 2.28 -12.79 -31.71
N PRO A 745 2.18 -11.49 -31.38
CA PRO A 745 1.86 -11.07 -30.02
C PRO A 745 0.38 -11.29 -29.66
N LEU A 746 0.08 -11.33 -28.36
CA LEU A 746 -1.24 -10.97 -27.86
C LEU A 746 -1.44 -9.46 -28.07
N ILE A 747 -2.49 -9.07 -28.78
CA ILE A 747 -2.76 -7.65 -29.08
C ILE A 747 -4.08 -7.28 -28.42
N PHE A 748 -4.02 -6.44 -27.39
CA PHE A 748 -5.21 -5.88 -26.78
C PHE A 748 -5.60 -4.60 -27.52
N VAL A 749 -6.78 -4.59 -28.14
CA VAL A 749 -7.25 -3.53 -29.02
C VAL A 749 -8.34 -2.73 -28.31
N CYS A 750 -8.05 -1.46 -28.00
CA CYS A 750 -8.99 -0.52 -27.41
C CYS A 750 -9.81 0.14 -28.53
N ALA A 751 -11.08 -0.24 -28.68
CA ALA A 751 -11.95 0.20 -29.77
C ALA A 751 -13.36 0.64 -29.33
N ALA A 752 -13.61 0.82 -28.03
CA ALA A 752 -14.87 1.33 -27.52
C ALA A 752 -15.15 2.76 -28.01
N GLY A 753 -16.41 3.06 -28.33
CA GLY A 753 -16.86 4.33 -28.91
C GLY A 753 -16.48 4.57 -30.38
N LEU A 754 -15.77 3.64 -31.04
CA LEU A 754 -15.46 3.78 -32.47
C LEU A 754 -16.71 3.49 -33.32
N SER A 755 -16.92 4.31 -34.35
CA SER A 755 -18.07 4.18 -35.25
C SER A 755 -17.71 4.53 -36.69
N GLY A 756 -18.60 4.22 -37.64
CA GLY A 756 -18.39 4.55 -39.04
C GLY A 756 -17.12 3.93 -39.64
N SER A 757 -16.39 4.73 -40.43
CA SER A 757 -15.20 4.26 -41.16
C SER A 757 -14.01 3.92 -40.25
N THR A 758 -13.86 4.60 -39.09
CA THR A 758 -12.74 4.32 -38.18
C THR A 758 -12.88 2.93 -37.55
N ALA A 759 -14.10 2.52 -37.17
CA ALA A 759 -14.36 1.17 -36.71
C ALA A 759 -14.11 0.12 -37.81
N ASP A 760 -14.48 0.42 -39.06
CA ASP A 760 -14.24 -0.48 -40.21
C ASP A 760 -12.75 -0.66 -40.49
N ASP A 761 -11.94 0.40 -40.35
CA ASP A 761 -10.50 0.34 -40.56
C ASP A 761 -9.79 -0.45 -39.44
N VAL A 762 -10.18 -0.23 -38.17
CA VAL A 762 -9.68 -1.05 -37.05
C VAL A 762 -10.06 -2.53 -37.22
N ALA A 763 -11.28 -2.83 -37.68
CA ALA A 763 -11.70 -4.21 -37.94
C ALA A 763 -10.85 -4.88 -39.05
N LYS A 764 -10.44 -4.13 -40.08
CA LYS A 764 -9.50 -4.63 -41.10
C LYS A 764 -8.12 -4.91 -40.50
N GLU A 765 -7.61 -4.02 -39.65
CA GLU A 765 -6.33 -4.23 -38.97
C GLU A 765 -6.37 -5.45 -38.05
N VAL A 766 -7.45 -5.66 -37.30
CA VAL A 766 -7.67 -6.88 -36.49
C VAL A 766 -7.63 -8.14 -37.36
N ALA A 767 -8.22 -8.12 -38.56
CA ALA A 767 -8.14 -9.23 -39.49
C ALA A 767 -6.71 -9.48 -40.00
N ILE A 768 -5.94 -8.42 -40.25
CA ILE A 768 -4.51 -8.51 -40.60
C ILE A 768 -3.72 -9.13 -39.44
N PHE A 769 -3.93 -8.66 -38.21
CA PHE A 769 -3.28 -9.21 -37.02
C PHE A 769 -3.53 -10.71 -36.90
N ARG A 770 -4.80 -11.12 -37.06
CA ARG A 770 -5.19 -12.53 -37.02
C ARG A 770 -4.53 -13.35 -38.12
N ALA A 771 -4.46 -12.84 -39.34
CA ALA A 771 -3.82 -13.50 -40.48
C ALA A 771 -2.31 -13.72 -40.26
N HIS A 772 -1.67 -12.85 -39.49
CA HIS A 772 -0.26 -12.95 -39.09
C HIS A 772 -0.07 -13.67 -37.73
N LYS A 773 -1.03 -14.52 -37.33
CA LYS A 773 -0.99 -15.39 -36.13
C LYS A 773 -0.95 -14.65 -34.78
N ALA A 774 -1.12 -13.34 -34.76
CA ALA A 774 -1.34 -12.61 -33.52
C ALA A 774 -2.66 -13.06 -32.85
N ALA A 775 -2.79 -12.73 -31.57
CA ALA A 775 -3.96 -12.97 -30.74
C ALA A 775 -4.68 -11.64 -30.43
N PRO A 776 -5.47 -11.10 -31.37
CA PRO A 776 -6.23 -9.88 -31.13
C PRO A 776 -7.38 -10.14 -30.15
N ILE A 777 -7.41 -9.41 -29.04
CA ILE A 777 -8.51 -9.31 -28.08
C ILE A 777 -9.04 -7.89 -28.18
N VAL A 778 -10.31 -7.71 -28.52
CA VAL A 778 -10.87 -6.39 -28.85
C VAL A 778 -11.86 -5.96 -27.80
N VAL A 779 -11.67 -4.78 -27.20
CA VAL A 779 -12.71 -4.11 -26.41
C VAL A 779 -13.51 -3.21 -27.34
N ALA A 780 -14.81 -3.45 -27.44
CA ALA A 780 -15.69 -2.70 -28.34
C ALA A 780 -17.09 -2.56 -27.75
N ASP A 781 -17.85 -1.62 -28.29
CA ASP A 781 -19.26 -1.46 -27.92
C ASP A 781 -20.03 -2.77 -28.16
N GLU A 782 -21.06 -2.98 -27.36
CA GLU A 782 -21.97 -4.11 -27.52
C GLU A 782 -22.59 -4.19 -28.92
N ASP A 783 -22.95 -5.41 -29.32
CA ASP A 783 -23.52 -5.75 -30.63
C ASP A 783 -22.64 -5.44 -31.85
N GLN A 784 -21.33 -5.19 -31.67
CA GLN A 784 -20.39 -4.99 -32.77
C GLN A 784 -19.90 -6.31 -33.40
N SER A 785 -20.61 -6.78 -34.43
CA SER A 785 -20.23 -7.99 -35.19
C SER A 785 -19.00 -7.82 -36.10
N ARG A 786 -18.48 -6.59 -36.25
CA ARG A 786 -17.42 -6.24 -37.21
C ARG A 786 -16.07 -6.84 -36.83
N PHE A 787 -15.84 -7.13 -35.55
CA PHE A 787 -14.58 -7.68 -35.03
C PHE A 787 -14.54 -9.23 -35.03
N SER A 788 -15.21 -9.89 -35.97
CA SER A 788 -15.31 -11.36 -36.03
C SER A 788 -13.97 -12.10 -36.18
N SER A 789 -12.91 -11.39 -36.57
CA SER A 789 -11.55 -11.93 -36.69
C SER A 789 -10.78 -11.94 -35.36
N ALA A 790 -11.32 -11.28 -34.31
CA ALA A 790 -10.74 -11.31 -32.98
C ALA A 790 -10.79 -12.72 -32.37
N LEU A 791 -9.85 -13.03 -31.47
CA LEU A 791 -9.94 -14.24 -30.64
C LEU A 791 -11.01 -14.11 -29.57
N ALA A 792 -11.17 -12.90 -29.03
CA ALA A 792 -12.23 -12.54 -28.12
C ALA A 792 -12.64 -11.09 -28.38
N VAL A 793 -13.93 -10.82 -28.26
CA VAL A 793 -14.48 -9.47 -28.20
C VAL A 793 -15.01 -9.28 -26.78
N LEU A 794 -14.53 -8.26 -26.10
CA LEU A 794 -14.92 -7.86 -24.75
C LEU A 794 -15.94 -6.72 -24.91
N PRO A 795 -17.24 -7.00 -24.79
CA PRO A 795 -18.27 -6.01 -25.05
C PRO A 795 -18.33 -5.01 -23.88
N VAL A 796 -18.48 -3.72 -24.19
CA VAL A 796 -18.78 -2.65 -23.22
C VAL A 796 -20.05 -1.89 -23.64
N PRO A 797 -20.76 -1.22 -22.73
CA PRO A 797 -21.92 -0.39 -23.10
C PRO A 797 -21.54 0.73 -24.07
N ALA A 798 -22.46 1.08 -24.97
CA ALA A 798 -22.28 2.25 -25.83
C ALA A 798 -22.44 3.54 -25.00
N VAL A 799 -21.46 4.46 -25.13
CA VAL A 799 -21.43 5.77 -24.47
C VAL A 799 -21.06 6.86 -25.49
N ASP A 800 -20.99 8.14 -25.07
CA ASP A 800 -20.42 9.20 -25.93
C ASP A 800 -19.05 8.75 -26.47
N PRO A 801 -18.81 8.80 -27.80
CA PRO A 801 -17.57 8.35 -28.41
C PRO A 801 -16.29 8.94 -27.82
N ARG A 802 -16.36 10.16 -27.24
CA ARG A 802 -15.23 10.83 -26.57
C ARG A 802 -14.87 10.17 -25.25
N LEU A 803 -15.80 9.41 -24.64
CA LEU A 803 -15.67 8.78 -23.32
C LEU A 803 -15.42 7.26 -23.41
N GLY A 804 -15.62 6.63 -24.57
CA GLY A 804 -15.51 5.17 -24.74
C GLY A 804 -14.18 4.58 -24.27
N PHE A 805 -13.08 5.33 -24.40
CA PHE A 805 -11.75 4.91 -23.93
C PHE A 805 -11.71 4.57 -22.44
N ILE A 806 -12.57 5.19 -21.62
CA ILE A 806 -12.63 4.92 -20.18
C ILE A 806 -13.11 3.49 -19.92
N LEU A 807 -14.07 3.01 -20.71
CA LEU A 807 -14.56 1.63 -20.64
C LEU A 807 -13.53 0.64 -21.21
N SER A 808 -12.79 1.02 -22.26
CA SER A 808 -11.64 0.25 -22.75
C SER A 808 -10.60 0.03 -21.64
N THR A 809 -10.28 1.09 -20.88
CA THR A 809 -9.33 0.99 -19.76
C THR A 809 -9.86 0.06 -18.66
N MET A 810 -11.14 0.16 -18.29
CA MET A 810 -11.74 -0.68 -17.25
C MET A 810 -11.73 -2.16 -17.61
N ALA A 811 -12.07 -2.49 -18.85
CA ALA A 811 -11.94 -3.86 -19.35
C ALA A 811 -10.48 -4.33 -19.31
N GLY A 812 -9.52 -3.45 -19.64
CA GLY A 812 -8.09 -3.75 -19.57
C GLY A 812 -7.56 -3.93 -18.15
N HIS A 813 -8.03 -3.16 -17.16
CA HIS A 813 -7.71 -3.33 -15.74
C HIS A 813 -8.18 -4.69 -15.23
N LEU A 814 -9.44 -5.08 -15.53
CA LEU A 814 -9.98 -6.40 -15.20
C LEU A 814 -9.21 -7.53 -15.91
N PHE A 815 -8.90 -7.36 -17.20
CA PHE A 815 -8.11 -8.32 -17.95
C PHE A 815 -6.71 -8.50 -17.34
N GLY A 816 -6.05 -7.41 -16.97
CA GLY A 816 -4.73 -7.44 -16.33
C GLY A 816 -4.73 -8.16 -14.99
N TYR A 817 -5.74 -7.91 -14.15
CA TYR A 817 -5.92 -8.60 -12.88
C TYR A 817 -6.12 -10.12 -13.07
N GLU A 818 -7.03 -10.52 -13.96
CA GLU A 818 -7.31 -11.93 -14.23
C GLU A 818 -6.14 -12.64 -14.91
N ALA A 819 -5.40 -11.95 -15.79
CA ALA A 819 -4.19 -12.48 -16.38
C ALA A 819 -3.11 -12.72 -15.32
N ALA A 820 -2.90 -11.78 -14.41
CA ALA A 820 -1.94 -11.92 -13.32
C ALA A 820 -2.27 -13.11 -12.41
N LEU A 821 -3.55 -13.30 -12.05
CA LEU A 821 -4.01 -14.48 -11.30
C LEU A 821 -3.78 -15.78 -12.07
N ALA A 822 -4.08 -15.80 -13.37
CA ALA A 822 -3.88 -16.98 -14.21
C ALA A 822 -2.41 -17.41 -14.27
N ILE A 823 -1.50 -16.43 -14.35
CA ILE A 823 -0.05 -16.67 -14.36
C ILE A 823 0.43 -17.13 -12.98
N ASP A 824 -0.02 -16.47 -11.91
CA ASP A 824 0.36 -16.83 -10.54
C ASP A 824 -0.05 -18.26 -10.17
N ALA A 825 -1.25 -18.67 -10.61
CA ALA A 825 -1.78 -20.01 -10.38
C ALA A 825 -0.87 -21.12 -10.94
N GLN A 826 -0.09 -20.84 -12.00
CA GLN A 826 0.87 -21.79 -12.57
C GLN A 826 2.04 -22.10 -11.62
N ALA A 827 2.35 -21.20 -10.68
CA ALA A 827 3.39 -21.40 -9.69
C ALA A 827 2.96 -22.35 -8.57
N ARG A 828 1.66 -22.48 -8.29
CA ARG A 828 1.14 -23.16 -7.10
C ARG A 828 1.70 -24.58 -6.89
N PRO A 829 1.71 -25.49 -7.90
CA PRO A 829 2.29 -26.82 -7.70
C PRO A 829 3.77 -26.77 -7.28
N MET A 830 4.54 -25.83 -7.82
CA MET A 830 5.96 -25.65 -7.48
C MET A 830 6.13 -25.17 -6.04
N ARG A 831 5.24 -24.28 -5.56
CA ARG A 831 5.24 -23.79 -4.18
C ARG A 831 4.98 -24.92 -3.20
N GLU A 832 3.98 -25.75 -3.48
CA GLU A 832 3.64 -26.92 -2.66
C GLU A 832 4.83 -27.91 -2.58
N ALA A 833 5.49 -28.18 -3.71
CA ALA A 833 6.71 -29.01 -3.74
C ALA A 833 7.86 -28.40 -2.93
N ARG A 834 8.18 -27.12 -3.16
CA ARG A 834 9.29 -26.43 -2.48
C ARG A 834 9.07 -26.40 -0.97
N SER A 835 7.85 -26.08 -0.51
CA SER A 835 7.51 -26.09 0.91
C SER A 835 7.65 -27.48 1.54
N ALA A 836 7.24 -28.54 0.84
CA ALA A 836 7.43 -29.91 1.33
C ALA A 836 8.92 -30.29 1.48
N ILE A 837 9.77 -29.86 0.52
CA ILE A 837 11.23 -30.09 0.60
C ILE A 837 11.83 -29.37 1.81
N GLU A 838 11.45 -28.12 2.05
CA GLU A 838 11.95 -27.35 3.20
C GLU A 838 11.53 -27.95 4.54
N GLN A 839 10.28 -28.40 4.66
CA GLN A 839 9.79 -29.07 5.86
C GLN A 839 10.57 -30.36 6.14
N ALA A 840 10.89 -31.13 5.10
CA ALA A 840 11.72 -32.32 5.24
C ALA A 840 13.16 -31.95 5.67
N ALA A 841 13.75 -30.92 5.07
CA ALA A 841 15.09 -30.44 5.40
C ALA A 841 15.21 -29.85 6.83
N ALA A 842 14.12 -29.32 7.38
CA ALA A 842 14.09 -28.77 8.74
C ALA A 842 14.22 -29.83 9.86
N HIS A 843 14.14 -31.13 9.55
CA HIS A 843 14.26 -32.21 10.52
C HIS A 843 15.73 -32.66 10.67
N PRO A 844 16.44 -32.34 11.78
CA PRO A 844 17.89 -32.52 11.88
C PRO A 844 18.37 -33.98 11.87
N GLN A 845 17.46 -34.94 12.04
CA GLN A 845 17.75 -36.37 12.10
C GLN A 845 17.35 -37.14 10.83
N MET A 846 16.71 -36.47 9.87
CA MET A 846 16.23 -37.11 8.65
C MET A 846 17.36 -37.24 7.62
N SER A 847 17.60 -38.45 7.13
CA SER A 847 18.54 -38.68 6.02
C SER A 847 17.95 -38.17 4.70
N GLY A 848 18.80 -37.89 3.70
CA GLY A 848 18.33 -37.42 2.39
C GLY A 848 17.41 -38.41 1.66
N GLU A 849 17.55 -39.72 1.93
CA GLU A 849 16.67 -40.76 1.37
C GLU A 849 15.30 -40.75 2.05
N GLU A 850 15.25 -40.62 3.38
CA GLU A 850 13.99 -40.46 4.12
C GLU A 850 13.27 -39.16 3.75
N ALA A 851 14.04 -38.07 3.56
CA ALA A 851 13.51 -36.80 3.08
C ALA A 851 12.86 -36.95 1.70
N LEU A 852 13.53 -37.61 0.75
CA LEU A 852 13.00 -37.84 -0.59
C LEU A 852 11.71 -38.67 -0.57
N VAL A 853 11.67 -39.74 0.22
CA VAL A 853 10.46 -40.56 0.43
C VAL A 853 9.32 -39.74 1.04
N SER A 854 9.62 -38.87 2.00
CA SER A 854 8.61 -38.05 2.67
C SER A 854 7.90 -37.06 1.72
N VAL A 855 8.59 -36.59 0.69
CA VAL A 855 8.07 -35.59 -0.27
C VAL A 855 7.60 -36.19 -1.59
N GLU A 856 7.86 -37.48 -1.85
CA GLU A 856 7.60 -38.17 -3.12
C GLU A 856 6.18 -37.93 -3.66
N SER A 857 5.15 -38.11 -2.83
CA SER A 857 3.75 -37.92 -3.24
C SER A 857 3.42 -36.48 -3.66
N THR A 858 4.08 -35.48 -3.08
CA THR A 858 3.94 -34.07 -3.48
C THR A 858 4.70 -33.80 -4.77
N LEU A 859 5.89 -34.38 -4.93
CA LEU A 859 6.68 -34.27 -6.16
C LEU A 859 6.00 -34.92 -7.36
N GLU A 860 5.33 -36.07 -7.18
CA GLU A 860 4.57 -36.73 -8.25
C GLU A 860 3.42 -35.85 -8.78
N ARG A 861 2.61 -35.28 -7.88
CA ARG A 861 1.53 -34.35 -8.25
C ARG A 861 2.07 -33.12 -8.97
N THR A 862 3.17 -32.57 -8.45
CA THR A 862 3.84 -31.40 -9.03
C THR A 862 4.37 -31.71 -10.43
N ALA A 863 5.03 -32.85 -10.61
CA ALA A 863 5.54 -33.28 -11.91
C ALA A 863 4.42 -33.49 -12.92
N ALA A 864 3.32 -34.15 -12.53
CA ALA A 864 2.18 -34.37 -13.41
C ALA A 864 1.60 -33.04 -13.92
N SER A 865 1.38 -32.07 -13.02
CA SER A 865 0.89 -30.73 -13.40
C SER A 865 1.91 -29.97 -14.25
N PHE A 866 3.18 -29.96 -13.85
CA PHE A 866 4.24 -29.25 -14.57
C PHE A 866 4.42 -29.76 -16.01
N PHE A 867 4.45 -31.07 -16.21
CA PHE A 867 4.59 -31.65 -17.56
C PHE A 867 3.34 -31.45 -18.42
N ASP A 868 2.15 -31.36 -17.83
CA ASP A 868 0.92 -30.98 -18.56
C ASP A 868 1.02 -29.54 -19.07
N LEU A 869 1.37 -28.59 -18.19
CA LEU A 869 1.54 -27.17 -18.55
C LEU A 869 2.63 -26.95 -19.61
N LEU A 870 3.74 -27.71 -19.55
CA LEU A 870 4.75 -27.70 -20.61
C LEU A 870 4.20 -28.22 -21.94
N ARG A 871 3.38 -29.28 -21.92
CA ARG A 871 2.83 -29.90 -23.13
C ARG A 871 1.75 -29.02 -23.77
N THR A 872 0.92 -28.33 -22.99
CA THR A 872 -0.06 -27.37 -23.51
C THR A 872 0.58 -26.05 -23.97
N GLY A 873 1.83 -25.80 -23.57
CA GLY A 873 2.56 -24.58 -23.88
C GLY A 873 2.14 -23.39 -23.01
N GLU A 874 1.43 -23.65 -21.92
CA GLU A 874 0.94 -22.62 -20.99
C GLU A 874 2.06 -21.91 -20.25
N LEU A 875 3.23 -22.54 -20.09
CA LEU A 875 4.41 -21.90 -19.47
C LEU A 875 5.21 -21.02 -20.45
N ASN A 876 4.94 -21.09 -21.76
CA ASN A 876 5.73 -20.39 -22.78
C ASN A 876 5.72 -18.87 -22.64
N GLY A 877 4.69 -18.31 -22.00
CA GLY A 877 4.57 -16.86 -21.84
C GLY A 877 5.45 -16.29 -20.73
N HIS A 878 5.77 -17.07 -19.71
CA HIS A 878 6.25 -16.52 -18.43
C HIS A 878 7.42 -17.28 -17.80
N MET A 879 7.65 -18.54 -18.17
CA MET A 879 8.79 -19.31 -17.69
C MET A 879 9.92 -19.32 -18.73
N GLU A 880 11.15 -19.15 -18.28
CA GLU A 880 12.32 -19.32 -19.14
C GLU A 880 12.51 -20.79 -19.54
N ALA A 881 12.94 -21.02 -20.78
CA ALA A 881 13.20 -22.37 -21.27
C ALA A 881 14.31 -23.09 -20.47
N SER A 882 15.31 -22.34 -19.98
CA SER A 882 16.37 -22.79 -19.07
C SER A 882 15.79 -23.32 -17.77
N THR A 883 14.94 -22.52 -17.11
CA THR A 883 14.27 -22.85 -15.85
C THR A 883 13.37 -24.07 -16.02
N ALA A 884 12.54 -24.07 -17.06
CA ALA A 884 11.68 -25.20 -17.42
C ALA A 884 12.48 -26.50 -17.63
N SER A 885 13.56 -26.44 -18.40
CA SER A 885 14.44 -27.59 -18.67
C SER A 885 15.08 -28.13 -17.39
N LYS A 886 15.56 -27.23 -16.51
CA LYS A 886 16.19 -27.58 -15.25
C LYS A 886 15.21 -28.28 -14.30
N ILE A 887 14.02 -27.71 -14.08
CA ILE A 887 12.97 -28.30 -13.24
C ILE A 887 12.56 -29.67 -13.81
N ALA A 888 12.33 -29.76 -15.12
CA ALA A 888 11.97 -31.02 -15.79
C ALA A 888 13.00 -32.13 -15.53
N SER A 889 14.30 -31.80 -15.57
CA SER A 889 15.34 -32.79 -15.34
C SER A 889 15.48 -33.19 -13.87
N LEU A 890 15.46 -32.22 -12.96
CA LEU A 890 15.56 -32.48 -11.52
C LEU A 890 14.37 -33.30 -11.01
N LEU A 891 13.15 -33.06 -11.50
CA LEU A 891 11.99 -33.89 -11.19
C LEU A 891 12.17 -35.35 -11.65
N ARG A 892 12.81 -35.59 -12.80
CA ARG A 892 13.10 -36.96 -13.27
C ARG A 892 14.10 -37.68 -12.37
N PHE A 893 15.10 -36.98 -11.85
CA PHE A 893 16.04 -37.56 -10.88
C PHE A 893 15.37 -37.80 -9.52
N ALA A 894 14.59 -36.83 -9.02
CA ALA A 894 13.90 -36.94 -7.74
C ALA A 894 12.87 -38.09 -7.72
N LEU A 895 12.15 -38.29 -8.82
CA LEU A 895 11.16 -39.37 -8.97
C LEU A 895 11.75 -40.70 -9.47
N GLY A 896 13.08 -40.83 -9.52
CA GLY A 896 13.76 -42.06 -9.95
C GLY A 896 13.55 -42.47 -11.42
N SER A 897 13.03 -41.57 -12.25
CA SER A 897 12.89 -41.79 -13.71
C SER A 897 14.24 -41.77 -14.43
N SER A 898 15.22 -41.06 -13.85
CA SER A 898 16.61 -41.02 -14.32
C SER A 898 17.57 -41.55 -13.25
N PRO A 899 18.59 -42.34 -13.62
CA PRO A 899 19.57 -42.87 -12.66
C PRO A 899 20.52 -41.78 -12.13
N LEU A 900 20.80 -41.76 -10.82
CA LEU A 900 21.66 -40.75 -10.18
C LEU A 900 23.10 -40.75 -10.73
N GLU A 901 23.57 -41.86 -11.30
CA GLU A 901 24.88 -41.94 -11.96
C GLU A 901 24.98 -40.98 -13.16
N ALA A 902 23.86 -40.66 -13.80
CA ALA A 902 23.83 -39.70 -14.90
C ALA A 902 23.86 -38.23 -14.43
N TYR A 903 23.62 -37.98 -13.14
CA TYR A 903 23.57 -36.63 -12.58
C TYR A 903 24.89 -35.87 -12.74
N GLN A 904 26.02 -36.55 -12.58
CA GLN A 904 27.35 -35.95 -12.72
C GLN A 904 27.62 -35.49 -14.15
N ILE A 905 27.07 -36.17 -15.15
CA ILE A 905 27.23 -35.79 -16.56
C ILE A 905 26.46 -34.50 -16.85
N GLU A 906 25.28 -34.34 -16.26
CA GLU A 906 24.38 -33.21 -16.53
C GLU A 906 24.71 -31.97 -15.68
N TYR A 907 25.04 -32.15 -14.40
CA TYR A 907 25.22 -31.06 -13.43
C TYR A 907 26.65 -30.92 -12.90
N GLY A 908 27.58 -31.79 -13.31
CA GLY A 908 29.00 -31.70 -12.93
C GLY A 908 29.33 -32.06 -11.48
N LYS A 909 28.36 -32.56 -10.70
CA LYS A 909 28.54 -33.02 -9.31
C LYS A 909 27.89 -34.37 -9.05
N VAL A 910 28.31 -35.07 -8.00
CA VAL A 910 27.76 -36.39 -7.65
C VAL A 910 26.30 -36.25 -7.24
N GLY A 911 25.40 -37.01 -7.87
CA GLY A 911 23.98 -37.05 -7.53
C GLY A 911 23.74 -37.89 -6.28
N THR A 912 23.25 -37.27 -5.21
CA THR A 912 22.70 -37.95 -4.03
C THR A 912 21.27 -37.45 -3.80
N PRO A 913 20.41 -38.20 -3.09
CA PRO A 913 19.04 -37.75 -2.79
C PRO A 913 18.98 -36.33 -2.20
N ALA A 914 19.86 -36.02 -1.24
CA ALA A 914 19.97 -34.68 -0.66
C ALA A 914 20.35 -33.62 -1.70
N VAL A 915 21.39 -33.86 -2.51
CA VAL A 915 21.83 -32.90 -3.54
C VAL A 915 20.75 -32.66 -4.59
N VAL A 916 19.99 -33.69 -4.97
CA VAL A 916 18.87 -33.57 -5.91
C VAL A 916 17.76 -32.72 -5.31
N LEU A 917 17.40 -32.93 -4.04
CA LEU A 917 16.38 -32.14 -3.35
C LEU A 917 16.80 -30.67 -3.21
N ASP A 918 18.06 -30.41 -2.85
CA ASP A 918 18.60 -29.05 -2.73
C ASP A 918 18.56 -28.31 -4.08
N ASP A 919 19.03 -28.96 -5.15
CA ASP A 919 19.01 -28.37 -6.49
C ASP A 919 17.59 -28.20 -7.03
N LEU A 920 16.69 -29.15 -6.73
CA LEU A 920 15.28 -29.07 -7.09
C LEU A 920 14.61 -27.92 -6.35
N ALA A 921 14.83 -27.76 -5.05
CA ALA A 921 14.32 -26.62 -4.28
C ALA A 921 14.80 -25.31 -4.91
N ALA A 922 16.10 -25.17 -5.20
CA ALA A 922 16.63 -23.98 -5.85
C ALA A 922 16.03 -23.72 -7.25
N ALA A 923 15.80 -24.77 -8.05
CA ALA A 923 15.16 -24.62 -9.36
C ALA A 923 13.67 -24.27 -9.27
N LEU A 924 12.95 -24.85 -8.30
CA LEU A 924 11.56 -24.52 -8.01
C LEU A 924 11.44 -23.07 -7.55
N THR A 925 12.34 -22.58 -6.68
CA THR A 925 12.39 -21.17 -6.28
C THR A 925 12.50 -20.25 -7.49
N LEU A 926 13.41 -20.53 -8.43
CA LEU A 926 13.51 -19.74 -9.67
C LEU A 926 12.22 -19.77 -10.50
N GLY A 927 11.61 -20.94 -10.67
CA GLY A 927 10.33 -21.06 -11.40
C GLY A 927 9.18 -20.32 -10.73
N ILE A 928 9.11 -20.38 -9.40
CA ILE A 928 8.15 -19.63 -8.59
C ILE A 928 8.38 -18.12 -8.78
N GLU A 929 9.62 -17.66 -8.73
CA GLU A 929 9.95 -16.23 -8.91
C GLU A 929 9.58 -15.67 -10.28
N GLU A 930 9.67 -16.49 -11.34
CA GLU A 930 9.29 -16.13 -12.71
C GLU A 930 7.76 -16.06 -12.89
N LEU A 931 7.01 -16.90 -12.17
CA LEU A 931 5.55 -17.04 -12.31
C LEU A 931 4.73 -16.26 -11.28
N THR A 932 5.28 -15.98 -10.10
CA THR A 932 4.53 -15.30 -9.02
C THR A 932 4.13 -13.89 -9.42
N ARG A 933 2.86 -13.53 -9.18
CA ARG A 933 2.28 -12.19 -9.39
C ARG A 933 1.67 -11.69 -8.08
N PRO A 934 2.40 -10.93 -7.26
CA PRO A 934 1.77 -10.27 -6.13
C PRO A 934 0.84 -9.20 -6.68
N ILE A 935 -0.47 -9.32 -6.44
CA ILE A 935 -1.45 -8.39 -7.05
C ILE A 935 -1.38 -7.00 -6.39
N ASP A 936 -1.35 -6.95 -5.06
CA ASP A 936 -1.34 -5.69 -4.30
C ASP A 936 0.07 -5.11 -4.15
N ALA A 937 1.10 -5.90 -4.48
CA ALA A 937 2.50 -5.48 -4.43
C ALA A 937 3.11 -5.44 -5.84
N ILE A 938 4.29 -4.82 -5.95
CA ILE A 938 5.09 -4.87 -7.17
C ILE A 938 6.49 -5.34 -6.78
N LYS A 939 7.02 -6.37 -7.47
CA LYS A 939 8.39 -6.87 -7.27
C LYS A 939 9.38 -5.72 -7.45
N HIS A 940 10.37 -5.62 -6.55
CA HIS A 940 11.26 -4.47 -6.33
C HIS A 940 11.81 -3.83 -7.61
N GLN A 941 12.10 -4.63 -8.63
CA GLN A 941 12.67 -4.19 -9.90
C GLN A 941 11.74 -3.32 -10.75
N ALA A 942 10.42 -3.46 -10.64
CA ALA A 942 9.52 -2.68 -11.48
C ALA A 942 9.40 -1.22 -10.98
N LYS A 943 9.50 -0.97 -9.66
CA LYS A 943 9.36 0.40 -9.13
C LYS A 943 10.59 1.29 -9.37
N THR A 944 11.80 0.70 -9.38
CA THR A 944 13.03 1.40 -9.79
C THR A 944 13.09 1.66 -11.30
N VAL A 945 12.33 0.92 -12.11
CA VAL A 945 12.32 1.05 -13.59
C VAL A 945 11.15 1.91 -14.09
N THR A 946 10.05 2.03 -13.35
CA THR A 946 8.91 2.91 -13.73
C THR A 946 8.87 4.24 -12.98
N VAL A 947 9.65 4.40 -11.91
CA VAL A 947 9.69 5.65 -11.10
C VAL A 947 11.12 6.10 -10.80
N GLY A 948 12.08 5.74 -11.66
CA GLY A 948 13.48 6.19 -11.61
C GLY A 948 13.87 6.91 -12.89
#